data_AF-A0AA36AWL1-F1
#
_entry.id   AF-A0AA36AWL1-F1
#
_cell.length_a   1.000
_cell.length_b   1.000
_cell.length_c   1.000
_cell.angle_alpha   90.00
_cell.angle_beta   90.00
_cell.angle_gamma   90.00
#
_symmetry.space_group_name_H-M   'P 1'
#
loop_
_entity.id
_entity.type
_entity.pdbx_description
1 polymer ?
#
loop_
_entity_poly.entity_id
_entity_poly.type
_entity_poly.pdbx_seq_one_letter_code
_entity_poly.pdbx_strand_id
1 'polypeptide(L)'
;MYTHPFDTQFFNVCDKTYCMNRIYPTTLPFNKRVYIPRRTNDHMEAQFTIARTKLRQILGLYIKRQRQNKTDAQQLGIKPACGLQKLIQRTRNGEVICLPTDKSGRMSIDSLPNYIQAMQPHIANTKVTTVQAHEEREKVLNAHMMMWTIVLGPQKRTAKNFQAWNNDIPALYGLRKDHKGFTDPIAGPPTRPVCGANIASNYRISYFLSMIIRPIIRMSPDVCDSTEDLLSRISDCNKTCDLTGCIVGSMDVVSLYPSIDVDFAVEKVYKKSAPNGKLTTYLGRRDYYDHGTWVDNIDGIIVIDPEYLKNRKVFGIIVVAFRYGREDMDVMGMSFRKDFAVKQMQLYPPLEENKHPLTKLQARLLAKIGSNAVPFHFDLPTTTPDTVCIQPSEGDDGAPCGVDYQVTTYVGQSLDEKIHKRNSVSMSIRKLTYLEDRKEPQPHGEISKEFKFTSGAMKLECSLDKAKYYSGETININVCVDNPTSKKAKKIRLQVLQYADICLYETVQYKNIVAEVETEEGFPIESNTSGFCKVYKIRPILDAAKRRAGLALNGRVKYEDTALAASTEMAGKVNKENLGIIVNYKIKIKMTLGFGSGDMVLEVPFKLAPNRLKGNSLKPEERASEDDKEDYDLVMEEFQRVAVKGFENEVSGGLTSMGE
;
A
#
# COMPACT_ATOMS: atom_id res chain seq x y z
N MET A 1 -22.91 4.48 -47.95
CA MET A 1 -22.48 5.13 -46.69
C MET A 1 -23.14 4.40 -45.52
N TYR A 2 -22.57 3.26 -45.14
CA TYR A 2 -22.95 2.58 -43.90
C TYR A 2 -21.88 2.94 -42.87
N THR A 3 -22.25 3.72 -41.86
CA THR A 3 -21.40 4.04 -40.71
C THR A 3 -20.94 2.72 -40.08
N HIS A 4 -19.63 2.59 -39.84
CA HIS A 4 -19.07 1.42 -39.17
C HIS A 4 -19.84 1.14 -37.87
N PRO A 5 -20.02 -0.14 -37.48
CA PRO A 5 -20.72 -0.51 -36.24
C PRO A 5 -20.01 0.00 -34.96
N PHE A 6 -18.83 0.61 -35.09
CA PHE A 6 -18.00 1.11 -34.00
C PHE A 6 -18.08 2.63 -33.76
N ASP A 7 -18.71 3.40 -34.66
CA ASP A 7 -18.85 4.85 -34.47
C ASP A 7 -20.01 5.16 -33.52
N THR A 8 -19.69 5.37 -32.24
CA THR A 8 -20.63 6.05 -31.34
C THR A 8 -20.71 7.53 -31.73
N GLN A 9 -21.87 8.17 -31.58
CA GLN A 9 -22.07 9.58 -32.00
C GLN A 9 -21.07 10.60 -31.39
N PHE A 10 -20.32 10.22 -30.36
CA PHE A 10 -19.45 11.11 -29.57
C PHE A 10 -17.96 10.70 -29.51
N PHE A 11 -17.57 9.52 -30.02
CA PHE A 11 -16.18 9.08 -30.08
C PHE A 11 -15.86 8.63 -31.50
N ASN A 12 -14.86 9.27 -32.12
CA ASN A 12 -14.38 8.91 -33.45
C ASN A 12 -13.26 7.87 -33.30
N VAL A 13 -13.50 6.65 -33.77
CA VAL A 13 -12.54 5.54 -33.66
C VAL A 13 -11.31 5.77 -34.52
N CYS A 14 -11.46 6.38 -35.69
CA CYS A 14 -10.35 6.63 -36.63
C CYS A 14 -9.38 7.66 -36.08
N ASP A 15 -9.91 8.77 -35.54
CA ASP A 15 -9.10 9.89 -35.05
C ASP A 15 -8.72 9.73 -33.57
N LYS A 16 -9.28 8.73 -32.87
CA LYS A 16 -9.17 8.55 -31.41
C LYS A 16 -9.53 9.82 -30.61
N THR A 17 -10.47 10.61 -31.12
CA THR A 17 -10.90 11.88 -30.51
C THR A 17 -12.30 11.79 -29.92
N TYR A 18 -12.51 12.51 -28.81
CA TYR A 18 -13.83 12.72 -28.22
C TYR A 18 -14.45 14.01 -28.75
N CYS A 19 -15.68 13.92 -29.25
CA CYS A 19 -16.47 15.07 -29.68
C CYS A 19 -17.84 15.08 -28.99
N MET A 20 -17.90 15.70 -27.80
CA MET A 20 -19.14 15.80 -27.00
C MET A 20 -20.17 16.77 -27.61
N ASN A 21 -19.82 17.54 -28.64
CA ASN A 21 -20.73 18.47 -29.34
C ASN A 21 -21.92 17.80 -30.02
N ARG A 22 -21.77 16.52 -30.37
CA ARG A 22 -22.78 15.71 -31.06
C ARG A 22 -23.78 15.03 -30.11
N ILE A 23 -23.61 15.18 -28.80
CA ILE A 23 -24.53 14.62 -27.80
C ILE A 23 -25.69 15.56 -27.56
N TYR A 24 -26.89 15.08 -27.88
CA TYR A 24 -28.12 15.80 -27.63
C TYR A 24 -28.68 15.52 -26.23
N PRO A 25 -29.40 16.46 -25.61
CA PRO A 25 -30.07 16.24 -24.32
C PRO A 25 -30.99 15.01 -24.29
N THR A 26 -31.55 14.63 -25.45
CA THR A 26 -32.48 13.49 -25.62
C THR A 26 -31.79 12.13 -25.68
N THR A 27 -30.47 12.06 -25.93
CA THR A 27 -29.74 10.79 -25.93
C THR A 27 -29.38 10.35 -24.51
N LEU A 28 -29.47 11.26 -23.53
CA LEU A 28 -29.18 10.96 -22.13
C LEU A 28 -30.41 10.33 -21.45
N PRO A 29 -30.25 9.23 -20.69
CA PRO A 29 -31.36 8.54 -20.04
C PRO A 29 -32.03 9.36 -18.92
N PHE A 30 -31.38 10.43 -18.47
CA PHE A 30 -31.82 11.32 -17.38
C PHE A 30 -32.16 12.73 -17.90
N ASN A 31 -32.73 12.83 -19.09
CA ASN A 31 -33.16 14.12 -19.64
C ASN A 31 -34.24 14.74 -18.74
N LYS A 32 -33.92 15.87 -18.11
CA LYS A 32 -34.84 16.57 -17.18
C LYS A 32 -36.00 17.27 -17.88
N ARG A 33 -35.89 17.48 -19.19
CA ARG A 33 -36.82 18.31 -19.97
C ARG A 33 -37.61 17.46 -20.95
N VAL A 34 -38.19 16.37 -20.44
CA VAL A 34 -39.20 15.61 -21.18
C VAL A 34 -40.54 16.28 -20.93
N TYR A 35 -40.98 17.07 -21.90
CA TYR A 35 -42.32 17.65 -21.87
C TYR A 35 -43.27 16.67 -22.54
N ILE A 36 -44.41 16.44 -21.89
CA ILE A 36 -45.54 15.79 -22.56
C ILE A 36 -45.89 16.69 -23.76
N PRO A 37 -46.04 16.14 -24.98
CA PRO A 37 -46.49 16.93 -26.12
C PRO A 37 -47.78 17.66 -25.75
N ARG A 38 -47.97 18.87 -26.28
CA ARG A 38 -49.23 19.59 -26.08
C ARG A 38 -50.38 18.73 -26.59
N ARG A 39 -51.56 18.85 -25.97
CA ARG A 39 -52.79 18.22 -26.45
C ARG A 39 -52.91 18.44 -27.95
N THR A 40 -53.11 17.35 -28.69
CA THR A 40 -53.40 17.43 -30.12
C THR A 40 -54.89 17.76 -30.31
N ASN A 41 -55.34 17.91 -31.55
CA ASN A 41 -56.77 18.05 -31.85
C ASN A 41 -57.55 16.89 -31.19
N ASP A 42 -58.67 17.19 -30.53
CA ASP A 42 -59.53 16.21 -29.83
C ASP A 42 -59.89 15.01 -30.71
N HIS A 43 -60.06 15.24 -32.02
CA HIS A 43 -60.33 14.17 -32.98
C HIS A 43 -59.14 13.20 -33.12
N MET A 44 -57.90 13.70 -33.14
CA MET A 44 -56.70 12.86 -33.16
C MET A 44 -56.51 12.14 -31.82
N GLU A 45 -56.76 12.79 -30.68
CA GLU A 45 -56.68 12.11 -29.37
C GLU A 45 -57.70 10.98 -29.24
N ALA A 46 -58.92 11.18 -29.75
CA ALA A 46 -59.94 10.14 -29.84
C ALA A 46 -59.47 8.98 -30.73
N GLN A 47 -58.90 9.27 -31.90
CA GLN A 47 -58.32 8.24 -32.78
C GLN A 47 -57.19 7.45 -32.11
N PHE A 48 -56.24 8.13 -31.45
CA PHE A 48 -55.17 7.47 -30.70
C PHE A 48 -55.72 6.62 -29.55
N THR A 49 -56.76 7.08 -28.86
CA THR A 49 -57.40 6.33 -27.77
C THR A 49 -58.10 5.08 -28.29
N ILE A 50 -58.81 5.18 -29.42
CA ILE A 50 -59.45 4.04 -30.09
C ILE A 50 -58.38 3.05 -30.57
N ALA A 51 -57.32 3.53 -31.23
CA ALA A 51 -56.22 2.71 -31.71
C ALA A 51 -55.52 1.97 -30.57
N ARG A 52 -55.22 2.67 -29.46
CA ARG A 52 -54.65 2.09 -28.24
C ARG A 52 -55.56 1.00 -27.65
N THR A 53 -56.87 1.23 -27.63
CA THR A 53 -57.85 0.28 -27.10
C THR A 53 -57.93 -0.97 -27.97
N LYS A 54 -58.00 -0.81 -29.30
CA LYS A 54 -57.94 -1.91 -30.27
C LYS A 54 -56.64 -2.71 -30.14
N LEU A 55 -55.49 -2.02 -30.08
CA LEU A 55 -54.19 -2.66 -29.86
C LEU A 55 -54.14 -3.44 -28.56
N ARG A 56 -54.67 -2.91 -27.45
CA ARG A 56 -54.76 -3.62 -26.17
C ARG A 56 -55.67 -4.84 -26.24
N GLN A 57 -56.79 -4.76 -26.95
CA GLN A 57 -57.67 -5.92 -27.16
C GLN A 57 -56.95 -7.00 -27.98
N ILE A 58 -56.32 -6.64 -29.10
CA ILE A 58 -55.56 -7.55 -29.95
C ILE A 58 -54.41 -8.19 -29.16
N LEU A 59 -53.65 -7.38 -28.41
CA LEU A 59 -52.59 -7.86 -27.54
C LEU A 59 -53.12 -8.81 -26.47
N GLY A 60 -54.27 -8.51 -25.86
CA GLY A 60 -54.92 -9.38 -24.89
C GLY A 60 -55.34 -10.72 -25.49
N LEU A 61 -55.90 -10.72 -26.71
CA LEU A 61 -56.23 -11.94 -27.46
C LEU A 61 -54.98 -12.72 -27.84
N TYR A 62 -53.93 -12.04 -28.31
CA TYR A 62 -52.63 -12.64 -28.63
C TYR A 62 -52.00 -13.30 -27.40
N ILE A 63 -51.98 -12.60 -26.26
CA ILE A 63 -51.49 -13.13 -24.98
C ILE A 63 -52.32 -14.33 -24.55
N LYS A 64 -53.67 -14.29 -24.64
CA LYS A 64 -54.52 -15.44 -24.32
C LYS A 64 -54.22 -16.64 -25.22
N ARG A 65 -54.03 -16.41 -26.52
CA ARG A 65 -53.72 -17.45 -27.52
C ARG A 65 -52.33 -18.05 -27.32
N GLN A 66 -51.31 -17.23 -27.04
CA GLN A 66 -49.95 -17.67 -26.75
C GLN A 66 -49.82 -18.33 -25.37
N ARG A 67 -50.62 -17.91 -24.37
CA ARG A 67 -50.62 -18.51 -23.03
C ARG A 67 -51.24 -19.91 -22.99
N GLN A 68 -52.14 -20.28 -23.90
CA GLN A 68 -52.64 -21.66 -24.01
C GLN A 68 -51.53 -22.66 -24.38
N ASN A 69 -50.46 -22.22 -25.06
CA ASN A 69 -49.34 -23.07 -25.46
C ASN A 69 -48.16 -23.08 -24.45
N LYS A 70 -48.28 -22.40 -23.30
CA LYS A 70 -47.30 -22.47 -22.20
C LYS A 70 -47.98 -23.01 -20.94
N THR A 71 -47.99 -24.32 -20.84
CA THR A 71 -48.49 -25.14 -19.73
C THR A 71 -47.69 -24.98 -18.43
N ASP A 72 -47.57 -23.78 -17.87
CA ASP A 72 -46.93 -23.62 -16.54
C ASP A 72 -47.63 -22.62 -15.58
N ALA A 73 -48.57 -21.79 -16.04
CA ALA A 73 -49.18 -20.76 -15.18
C ALA A 73 -50.68 -20.92 -14.92
N GLN A 74 -51.36 -21.90 -15.54
CA GLN A 74 -52.80 -22.15 -15.33
C GLN A 74 -53.13 -23.32 -14.39
N GLN A 75 -52.13 -23.95 -13.76
CA GLN A 75 -52.33 -24.99 -12.74
C GLN A 75 -52.13 -24.51 -11.30
N LEU A 76 -52.17 -23.20 -11.03
CA LEU A 76 -52.35 -22.73 -9.66
C LEU A 76 -53.86 -22.75 -9.37
N GLY A 77 -54.33 -23.78 -8.66
CA GLY A 77 -55.71 -23.83 -8.18
C GLY A 77 -56.09 -22.59 -7.35
N ILE A 78 -57.37 -22.48 -6.96
CA ILE A 78 -57.90 -21.37 -6.14
C ILE A 78 -57.05 -21.15 -4.86
N LYS A 79 -56.46 -22.22 -4.31
CA LYS A 79 -55.63 -22.19 -3.10
C LYS A 79 -54.29 -21.43 -3.26
N PRO A 80 -53.40 -21.74 -4.24
CA PRO A 80 -52.18 -20.95 -4.44
C PRO A 80 -52.40 -19.47 -4.81
N ALA A 81 -53.45 -19.15 -5.56
CA ALA A 81 -53.79 -17.76 -5.89
C ALA A 81 -54.19 -16.94 -4.64
N CYS A 82 -54.96 -17.56 -3.74
CA CYS A 82 -55.28 -16.99 -2.42
C CYS A 82 -54.03 -16.84 -1.55
N GLY A 83 -53.10 -17.80 -1.58
CA GLY A 83 -51.81 -17.74 -0.89
C GLY A 83 -50.92 -16.57 -1.36
N LEU A 84 -50.84 -16.35 -2.67
CA LEU A 84 -50.10 -15.23 -3.25
C LEU A 84 -50.74 -13.88 -2.88
N GLN A 85 -52.08 -13.77 -2.94
CA GLN A 85 -52.78 -12.56 -2.50
C GLN A 85 -52.55 -12.27 -1.01
N LYS A 86 -52.58 -13.30 -0.16
CA LYS A 86 -52.24 -13.17 1.26
C LYS A 86 -50.79 -12.72 1.46
N LEU A 87 -49.83 -13.28 0.73
CA LEU A 87 -48.43 -12.84 0.79
C LEU A 87 -48.27 -11.38 0.38
N ILE A 88 -48.91 -10.96 -0.72
CA ILE A 88 -48.93 -9.55 -1.15
C ILE A 88 -49.52 -8.66 -0.05
N GLN A 89 -50.61 -9.08 0.60
CA GLN A 89 -51.22 -8.34 1.69
C GLN A 89 -50.30 -8.26 2.92
N ARG A 90 -49.65 -9.35 3.30
CA ARG A 90 -48.67 -9.38 4.42
C ARG A 90 -47.45 -8.52 4.14
N THR A 91 -46.97 -8.47 2.89
CA THR A 91 -45.90 -7.55 2.48
C THR A 91 -46.37 -6.10 2.53
N ARG A 92 -47.60 -5.78 2.09
CA ARG A 92 -48.16 -4.42 2.20
C ARG A 92 -48.35 -3.98 3.66
N ASN A 93 -48.70 -4.91 4.54
CA ASN A 93 -48.81 -4.67 5.97
C ASN A 93 -47.43 -4.58 6.68
N GLY A 94 -46.33 -4.84 5.98
CA GLY A 94 -44.97 -4.79 6.54
C GLY A 94 -44.58 -5.98 7.42
N GLU A 95 -45.36 -7.07 7.43
CA GLU A 95 -45.08 -8.25 8.26
C GLU A 95 -43.92 -9.09 7.73
N VAL A 96 -43.81 -9.19 6.40
CA VAL A 96 -42.83 -10.03 5.70
C VAL A 96 -42.18 -9.28 4.53
N ILE A 97 -40.89 -9.53 4.34
CA ILE A 97 -40.10 -9.00 3.23
C ILE A 97 -39.93 -10.11 2.19
N CYS A 98 -40.33 -9.82 0.96
CA CYS A 98 -40.20 -10.74 -0.16
C CYS A 98 -39.22 -10.15 -1.19
N LEU A 99 -38.05 -10.77 -1.31
CA LEU A 99 -36.99 -10.31 -2.22
C LEU A 99 -36.45 -11.50 -3.05
N PRO A 100 -35.99 -11.26 -4.28
CA PRO A 100 -35.27 -12.28 -5.03
C PRO A 100 -33.95 -12.65 -4.33
N THR A 101 -33.51 -13.89 -4.47
CA THR A 101 -32.18 -14.33 -4.03
C THR A 101 -31.10 -13.80 -4.98
N ASP A 102 -29.87 -13.70 -4.48
CA ASP A 102 -28.75 -13.04 -5.17
C ASP A 102 -28.38 -13.69 -6.51
N LYS A 103 -28.23 -15.02 -6.58
CA LYS A 103 -27.79 -15.72 -7.81
C LYS A 103 -28.90 -16.44 -8.56
N SER A 104 -29.81 -17.10 -7.86
CA SER A 104 -30.84 -17.91 -8.52
C SER A 104 -32.08 -17.11 -8.93
N GLY A 105 -32.25 -15.89 -8.40
CA GLY A 105 -33.45 -15.08 -8.64
C GLY A 105 -34.74 -15.69 -8.08
N ARG A 106 -34.64 -16.74 -7.26
CA ARG A 106 -35.79 -17.36 -6.58
C ARG A 106 -36.34 -16.40 -5.54
N MET A 107 -37.63 -16.54 -5.20
CA MET A 107 -38.23 -15.70 -4.16
C MET A 107 -37.81 -16.17 -2.78
N SER A 108 -37.28 -15.26 -1.97
CA SER A 108 -37.03 -15.44 -0.53
C SER A 108 -38.07 -14.67 0.27
N ILE A 109 -38.53 -15.27 1.36
CA ILE A 109 -39.52 -14.68 2.27
C ILE A 109 -38.89 -14.63 3.66
N ASP A 110 -38.70 -13.43 4.18
CA ASP A 110 -38.16 -13.18 5.51
C ASP A 110 -39.22 -12.51 6.39
N SER A 111 -39.22 -12.84 7.69
CA SER A 111 -39.88 -11.99 8.67
C SER A 111 -39.08 -10.69 8.86
N LEU A 112 -39.76 -9.59 9.14
CA LEU A 112 -39.09 -8.29 9.33
C LEU A 112 -37.95 -8.34 10.39
N PRO A 113 -38.13 -8.98 11.58
CA PRO A 113 -37.05 -9.07 12.57
C PRO A 113 -35.83 -9.86 12.08
N ASN A 114 -36.07 -11.00 11.40
CA ASN A 114 -34.99 -11.84 10.88
C ASN A 114 -34.18 -11.09 9.81
N TYR A 115 -34.88 -10.36 8.93
CA TYR A 115 -34.23 -9.55 7.91
C TYR A 115 -33.37 -8.43 8.52
N ILE A 116 -33.87 -7.74 9.55
CA ILE A 116 -33.10 -6.71 10.26
C ILE A 116 -31.85 -7.32 10.89
N GLN A 117 -31.97 -8.45 11.59
CA GLN A 117 -30.82 -9.15 12.19
C GLN A 117 -29.80 -9.58 11.14
N ALA A 118 -30.25 -10.12 10.01
CA ALA A 118 -29.37 -10.50 8.90
C ALA A 118 -28.67 -9.30 8.24
N MET A 119 -29.22 -8.09 8.34
CA MET A 119 -28.63 -6.85 7.83
C MET A 119 -27.72 -6.13 8.82
N GLN A 120 -27.83 -6.40 10.13
CA GLN A 120 -27.02 -5.74 11.18
C GLN A 120 -25.49 -5.75 10.91
N PRO A 121 -24.87 -6.88 10.48
CA PRO A 121 -23.42 -6.90 10.21
C PRO A 121 -22.97 -5.89 9.15
N HIS A 122 -23.86 -5.51 8.23
CA HIS A 122 -23.55 -4.56 7.15
C HIS A 122 -23.73 -3.09 7.58
N ILE A 123 -24.42 -2.84 8.70
CA ILE A 123 -24.79 -1.49 9.16
C ILE A 123 -23.98 -1.08 10.41
N ALA A 124 -23.54 -2.04 11.22
CA ALA A 124 -22.93 -1.79 12.54
C ALA A 124 -21.78 -0.76 12.56
N ASN A 125 -20.95 -0.73 11.52
CA ASN A 125 -19.78 0.17 11.43
C ASN A 125 -20.02 1.41 10.54
N THR A 126 -21.28 1.72 10.19
CA THR A 126 -21.59 2.82 9.26
C THR A 126 -21.70 4.16 9.97
N LYS A 127 -21.12 5.21 9.38
CA LYS A 127 -21.17 6.57 9.92
C LYS A 127 -22.52 7.23 9.61
N VAL A 128 -23.23 7.64 10.66
CA VAL A 128 -24.44 8.46 10.52
C VAL A 128 -24.06 9.81 9.91
N THR A 129 -24.74 10.18 8.82
CA THR A 129 -24.46 11.41 8.05
C THR A 129 -25.72 12.28 8.01
N THR A 130 -25.56 13.61 8.01
CA THR A 130 -26.67 14.57 7.93
C THR A 130 -27.08 14.83 6.48
N VAL A 131 -28.32 15.30 6.27
CA VAL A 131 -28.82 15.72 4.95
C VAL A 131 -27.97 16.86 4.37
N GLN A 132 -27.50 17.79 5.20
CA GLN A 132 -26.60 18.87 4.78
C GLN A 132 -25.29 18.36 4.18
N ALA A 133 -24.66 17.36 4.81
CA ALA A 133 -23.44 16.75 4.28
C ALA A 133 -23.68 16.02 2.95
N HIS A 134 -24.90 15.51 2.71
CA HIS A 134 -25.28 14.96 1.41
C HIS A 134 -25.35 16.05 0.33
N GLU A 135 -26.00 17.18 0.62
CA GLU A 135 -26.09 18.33 -0.29
C GLU A 135 -24.71 18.93 -0.62
N GLU A 136 -23.81 19.02 0.37
CA GLU A 136 -22.44 19.47 0.16
C GLU A 136 -21.68 18.54 -0.81
N ARG A 137 -21.81 17.22 -0.64
CA ARG A 137 -21.20 16.24 -1.56
C ARG A 137 -21.79 16.35 -2.97
N GLU A 138 -23.09 16.58 -3.10
CA GLU A 138 -23.72 16.81 -4.41
C GLU A 138 -23.13 18.06 -5.10
N LYS A 139 -22.91 19.16 -4.35
CA LYS A 139 -22.26 20.37 -4.89
C LYS A 139 -20.85 20.07 -5.39
N VAL A 140 -20.06 19.32 -4.63
CA VAL A 140 -18.70 18.93 -5.03
C VAL A 140 -18.73 18.09 -6.31
N LEU A 141 -19.57 17.04 -6.35
CA LEU A 141 -19.68 16.19 -7.55
C LEU A 141 -20.13 16.99 -8.79
N ASN A 142 -21.04 17.94 -8.62
CA ASN A 142 -21.45 18.85 -9.68
C ASN A 142 -20.32 19.79 -10.13
N ALA A 143 -19.48 20.27 -9.21
CA ALA A 143 -18.31 21.08 -9.56
C ALA A 143 -17.29 20.28 -10.40
N HIS A 144 -17.03 19.02 -10.03
CA HIS A 144 -16.20 18.12 -10.82
C HIS A 144 -16.79 17.88 -12.21
N MET A 145 -18.11 17.62 -12.29
CA MET A 145 -18.78 17.48 -13.58
C MET A 145 -18.68 18.76 -14.41
N MET A 146 -18.81 19.93 -13.79
CA MET A 146 -18.66 21.21 -14.49
C MET A 146 -17.27 21.38 -15.10
N MET A 147 -16.22 21.07 -14.35
CA MET A 147 -14.85 21.04 -14.88
C MET A 147 -14.78 20.18 -16.14
N TRP A 148 -15.28 18.94 -16.10
CA TRP A 148 -15.27 18.05 -17.25
C TRP A 148 -16.08 18.56 -18.44
N THR A 149 -17.24 19.19 -18.19
CA THR A 149 -18.01 19.83 -19.27
C THR A 149 -17.30 21.05 -19.85
N ILE A 150 -16.49 21.78 -19.08
CA ILE A 150 -15.67 22.88 -19.61
C ILE A 150 -14.58 22.32 -20.52
N VAL A 151 -13.90 21.25 -20.07
CA VAL A 151 -12.81 20.61 -20.82
C VAL A 151 -13.29 20.01 -22.14
N LEU A 152 -14.40 19.26 -22.13
CA LEU A 152 -14.89 18.57 -23.34
C LEU A 152 -15.90 19.38 -24.16
N GLY A 153 -16.35 20.52 -23.63
CA GLY A 153 -17.20 21.50 -24.33
C GLY A 153 -18.51 20.99 -24.93
N PRO A 154 -19.37 20.19 -24.26
CA PRO A 154 -20.69 19.86 -24.79
C PRO A 154 -21.60 21.09 -24.87
N GLN A 155 -22.69 20.99 -25.64
CA GLN A 155 -23.72 22.02 -25.69
C GLN A 155 -24.23 22.38 -24.28
N LYS A 156 -24.50 23.67 -24.02
CA LYS A 156 -24.95 24.18 -22.71
C LYS A 156 -26.15 23.40 -22.13
N ARG A 157 -27.08 22.94 -22.97
CA ARG A 157 -28.25 22.15 -22.55
C ARG A 157 -27.85 20.75 -22.08
N THR A 158 -26.93 20.11 -22.80
CA THR A 158 -26.38 18.79 -22.46
C THR A 158 -25.57 18.86 -21.17
N ALA A 159 -24.73 19.90 -21.00
CA ALA A 159 -23.97 20.14 -19.77
C ALA A 159 -24.88 20.23 -18.51
N LYS A 160 -26.01 20.94 -18.60
CA LYS A 160 -26.99 21.03 -17.50
C LYS A 160 -27.66 19.69 -17.16
N ASN A 161 -27.79 18.79 -18.12
CA ASN A 161 -28.34 17.44 -17.86
C ASN A 161 -27.33 16.56 -17.10
N PHE A 162 -26.03 16.83 -17.16
CA PHE A 162 -25.03 16.07 -16.39
C PHE A 162 -24.94 16.48 -14.90
N GLN A 163 -25.55 17.59 -14.49
CA GLN A 163 -25.57 18.01 -13.08
C GLN A 163 -26.70 17.34 -12.30
N ALA A 164 -26.43 16.78 -11.11
CA ALA A 164 -27.42 16.24 -10.17
C ALA A 164 -28.11 17.36 -9.38
N TRP A 165 -29.41 17.21 -9.13
CA TRP A 165 -30.21 18.17 -8.36
C TRP A 165 -31.27 17.40 -7.60
N ASN A 166 -31.30 17.56 -6.28
CA ASN A 166 -32.34 17.01 -5.40
C ASN A 166 -32.52 15.50 -5.61
N ASN A 167 -31.41 14.76 -5.62
CA ASN A 167 -31.44 13.31 -5.77
C ASN A 167 -31.86 12.64 -4.45
N ASP A 168 -32.62 11.55 -4.53
CA ASP A 168 -33.01 10.78 -3.35
C ASP A 168 -31.82 9.99 -2.77
N ILE A 169 -31.89 9.69 -1.47
CA ILE A 169 -30.91 8.82 -0.80
C ILE A 169 -31.23 7.36 -1.19
N PRO A 170 -30.29 6.61 -1.79
CA PRO A 170 -30.56 5.24 -2.21
C PRO A 170 -30.78 4.33 -1.00
N ALA A 171 -31.85 3.55 -1.04
CA ALA A 171 -32.14 2.57 -0.01
C ALA A 171 -31.20 1.36 -0.11
N LEU A 172 -30.64 0.95 1.03
CA LEU A 172 -29.88 -0.28 1.17
C LEU A 172 -30.85 -1.46 1.40
N TYR A 173 -30.73 -2.51 0.59
CA TYR A 173 -31.49 -3.75 0.77
C TYR A 173 -30.59 -4.98 0.67
N GLY A 174 -31.00 -6.09 1.27
CA GLY A 174 -30.23 -7.33 1.38
C GLY A 174 -30.83 -8.46 0.54
N LEU A 175 -30.03 -9.10 -0.31
CA LEU A 175 -30.45 -10.30 -1.05
C LEU A 175 -29.87 -11.56 -0.39
N ARG A 176 -30.69 -12.60 -0.19
CA ARG A 176 -30.24 -13.86 0.41
C ARG A 176 -29.31 -14.65 -0.53
N LYS A 177 -28.17 -15.11 -0.01
CA LYS A 177 -27.17 -15.93 -0.74
C LYS A 177 -27.48 -17.41 -0.62
N ASP A 178 -28.56 -17.84 -1.25
CA ASP A 178 -29.05 -19.23 -1.26
C ASP A 178 -28.04 -20.30 -1.72
N HIS A 179 -27.01 -19.91 -2.48
CA HIS A 179 -25.91 -20.77 -2.88
C HIS A 179 -24.85 -21.00 -1.79
N LYS A 180 -24.94 -20.33 -0.63
CA LYS A 180 -24.07 -20.57 0.53
C LYS A 180 -24.77 -21.49 1.51
N GLY A 181 -24.04 -22.48 2.02
CA GLY A 181 -24.54 -23.37 3.07
C GLY A 181 -24.90 -22.60 4.34
N PHE A 182 -25.99 -23.00 4.99
CA PHE A 182 -26.44 -22.48 6.27
C PHE A 182 -26.96 -23.64 7.14
N THR A 183 -26.77 -23.52 8.45
CA THR A 183 -27.14 -24.56 9.43
C THR A 183 -28.51 -24.31 10.06
N ASP A 184 -28.87 -23.05 10.27
CA ASP A 184 -30.14 -22.65 10.88
C ASP A 184 -31.17 -22.26 9.80
N PRO A 185 -32.28 -23.01 9.67
CA PRO A 185 -33.36 -22.70 8.72
C PRO A 185 -34.07 -21.37 8.97
N ILE A 186 -34.06 -20.86 10.21
CA ILE A 186 -34.75 -19.62 10.58
C ILE A 186 -33.87 -18.42 10.26
N ALA A 187 -32.60 -18.42 10.69
CA ALA A 187 -31.65 -17.37 10.33
C ALA A 187 -31.40 -17.31 8.81
N GLY A 188 -31.41 -18.48 8.17
CA GLY A 188 -31.23 -18.63 6.73
C GLY A 188 -29.81 -18.28 6.26
N PRO A 189 -29.59 -18.28 4.93
CA PRO A 189 -28.29 -17.95 4.35
C PRO A 189 -27.92 -16.47 4.55
N PRO A 190 -26.63 -16.13 4.56
CA PRO A 190 -26.19 -14.75 4.72
C PRO A 190 -26.70 -13.84 3.59
N THR A 191 -26.82 -12.55 3.86
CA THR A 191 -27.30 -11.53 2.91
C THR A 191 -26.15 -10.86 2.15
N ARG A 192 -26.41 -10.42 0.91
CA ARG A 192 -25.58 -9.47 0.15
C ARG A 192 -26.22 -8.09 0.27
N PRO A 193 -25.52 -7.07 0.80
CA PRO A 193 -26.00 -5.70 0.78
C PRO A 193 -25.95 -5.16 -0.65
N VAL A 194 -27.05 -4.55 -1.10
CA VAL A 194 -27.19 -3.92 -2.42
C VAL A 194 -27.72 -2.50 -2.20
N CYS A 195 -27.00 -1.53 -2.74
CA CYS A 195 -27.38 -0.12 -2.71
C CYS A 195 -27.38 0.41 -4.14
N GLY A 196 -28.53 0.91 -4.61
CA GLY A 196 -28.70 1.38 -5.98
C GLY A 196 -27.99 2.70 -6.24
N ALA A 197 -26.86 2.67 -6.94
CA ALA A 197 -26.13 3.88 -7.32
C ALA A 197 -26.82 4.68 -8.46
N ASN A 198 -27.94 4.21 -9.00
CA ASN A 198 -28.68 4.86 -10.09
C ASN A 198 -29.48 6.10 -9.64
N ILE A 199 -29.73 6.24 -8.35
CA ILE A 199 -30.51 7.34 -7.76
C ILE A 199 -29.59 8.36 -7.07
N ALA A 200 -28.42 7.92 -6.60
CA ALA A 200 -27.46 8.72 -5.85
C ALA A 200 -26.85 9.88 -6.66
N SER A 201 -26.39 10.94 -5.99
CA SER A 201 -25.74 12.12 -6.62
C SER A 201 -24.59 11.79 -7.57
N ASN A 202 -23.91 10.64 -7.41
CA ASN A 202 -22.83 10.19 -8.27
C ASN A 202 -23.26 9.51 -9.58
N TYR A 203 -24.54 9.16 -9.79
CA TYR A 203 -24.94 8.39 -10.97
C TYR A 203 -24.58 9.08 -12.30
N ARG A 204 -24.64 10.42 -12.34
CA ARG A 204 -24.37 11.20 -13.55
C ARG A 204 -22.89 11.20 -13.91
N ILE A 205 -22.03 11.36 -12.92
CA ILE A 205 -20.57 11.28 -13.11
C ILE A 205 -20.14 9.86 -13.47
N SER A 206 -20.74 8.84 -12.85
CA SER A 206 -20.52 7.45 -13.23
C SER A 206 -20.94 7.17 -14.67
N TYR A 207 -22.11 7.68 -15.10
CA TYR A 207 -22.55 7.54 -16.49
C TYR A 207 -21.60 8.25 -17.46
N PHE A 208 -21.19 9.48 -17.16
CA PHE A 208 -20.24 10.25 -17.95
C PHE A 208 -18.88 9.54 -18.10
N LEU A 209 -18.31 9.05 -16.99
CA LEU A 209 -17.08 8.26 -17.01
C LEU A 209 -17.24 7.00 -17.86
N SER A 210 -18.39 6.31 -17.72
CA SER A 210 -18.69 5.13 -18.53
C SER A 210 -18.78 5.46 -20.03
N MET A 211 -19.30 6.63 -20.40
CA MET A 211 -19.31 7.08 -21.80
C MET A 211 -17.89 7.23 -22.35
N ILE A 212 -16.95 7.74 -21.57
CA ILE A 212 -15.55 7.92 -22.00
C ILE A 212 -14.80 6.57 -22.01
N ILE A 213 -14.95 5.77 -20.96
CA ILE A 213 -14.12 4.57 -20.79
C ILE A 213 -14.57 3.42 -21.73
N ARG A 214 -15.88 3.24 -21.95
CA ARG A 214 -16.39 2.11 -22.74
C ARG A 214 -15.80 2.04 -24.16
N PRO A 215 -15.75 3.14 -24.96
CA PRO A 215 -15.12 3.11 -26.27
C PRO A 215 -13.65 2.68 -26.22
N ILE A 216 -12.88 3.16 -25.24
CA ILE A 216 -11.46 2.80 -25.07
C ILE A 216 -11.32 1.31 -24.79
N ILE A 217 -12.11 0.78 -23.86
CA ILE A 217 -12.10 -0.65 -23.51
C ILE A 217 -12.43 -1.49 -24.76
N ARG A 218 -13.42 -1.08 -25.55
CA ARG A 218 -13.81 -1.79 -26.77
C ARG A 218 -12.76 -1.78 -27.88
N MET A 219 -11.80 -0.87 -27.84
CA MET A 219 -10.67 -0.91 -28.76
C MET A 219 -9.66 -2.02 -28.41
N SER A 220 -9.72 -2.57 -27.19
CA SER A 220 -8.85 -3.68 -26.81
C SER A 220 -9.32 -4.97 -27.51
N PRO A 221 -8.41 -5.71 -28.16
CA PRO A 221 -8.76 -6.95 -28.83
C PRO A 221 -9.23 -8.03 -27.85
N ASP A 222 -8.91 -7.92 -26.56
CA ASP A 222 -9.18 -8.96 -25.56
C ASP A 222 -10.56 -8.86 -24.91
N VAL A 223 -11.35 -7.84 -25.26
CA VAL A 223 -12.66 -7.60 -24.66
C VAL A 223 -13.75 -8.33 -25.44
N CYS A 224 -14.58 -9.10 -24.73
CA CYS A 224 -15.80 -9.71 -25.25
C CYS A 224 -17.02 -8.92 -24.74
N ASP A 225 -17.79 -8.32 -25.64
CA ASP A 225 -18.94 -7.46 -25.27
C ASP A 225 -20.22 -8.27 -24.95
N SER A 226 -20.29 -9.53 -25.40
CA SER A 226 -21.47 -10.38 -25.26
C SER A 226 -21.11 -11.84 -25.04
N THR A 227 -22.08 -12.61 -24.54
CA THR A 227 -21.93 -14.06 -24.36
C THR A 227 -21.72 -14.74 -25.72
N GLU A 228 -22.40 -14.27 -26.76
CA GLU A 228 -22.28 -14.79 -28.12
C GLU A 228 -20.88 -14.54 -28.71
N ASP A 229 -20.32 -13.34 -28.51
CA ASP A 229 -18.95 -12.99 -28.93
C ASP A 229 -17.91 -13.86 -28.20
N LEU A 230 -18.06 -14.04 -26.89
CA LEU A 230 -17.20 -14.94 -26.10
C LEU A 230 -17.25 -16.38 -26.63
N LEU A 231 -18.45 -16.91 -26.89
CA LEU A 231 -18.62 -18.25 -27.44
C LEU A 231 -18.00 -18.39 -28.83
N SER A 232 -18.13 -17.38 -29.69
CA SER A 232 -17.49 -17.35 -31.01
C SER A 232 -15.97 -17.44 -30.87
N ARG A 233 -15.35 -16.63 -30.02
CA ARG A 233 -13.89 -16.64 -29.82
C ARG A 233 -13.37 -17.93 -29.22
N ILE A 234 -14.11 -18.52 -28.28
CA ILE A 234 -13.78 -19.86 -27.76
C ILE A 234 -13.85 -20.89 -28.90
N SER A 235 -14.89 -20.82 -29.75
CA SER A 235 -15.01 -21.72 -30.90
C SER A 235 -13.88 -21.53 -31.90
N ASP A 236 -13.41 -20.31 -32.12
CA ASP A 236 -12.31 -20.04 -33.04
C ASP A 236 -10.99 -20.52 -32.46
N CYS A 237 -10.73 -20.27 -31.18
CA CYS A 237 -9.57 -20.81 -30.45
C CYS A 237 -9.50 -22.34 -30.51
N ASN A 238 -10.65 -23.01 -30.30
CA ASN A 238 -10.76 -24.47 -30.40
C ASN A 238 -10.44 -25.01 -31.81
N LYS A 239 -10.59 -24.19 -32.86
CA LYS A 239 -10.27 -24.58 -34.24
C LYS A 239 -8.82 -24.28 -34.61
N THR A 240 -8.23 -23.21 -34.08
CA THR A 240 -6.91 -22.71 -34.49
C THR A 240 -5.76 -23.20 -33.61
N CYS A 241 -6.03 -23.56 -32.36
CA CYS A 241 -5.00 -23.88 -31.38
C CYS A 241 -5.08 -25.36 -30.97
N ASP A 242 -3.93 -26.02 -30.85
CA ASP A 242 -3.85 -27.34 -30.21
C ASP A 242 -3.87 -27.15 -28.69
N LEU A 243 -5.04 -27.41 -28.09
CA LEU A 243 -5.33 -27.13 -26.68
C LEU A 243 -5.04 -28.33 -25.76
N THR A 244 -4.25 -29.32 -26.20
CA THR A 244 -3.88 -30.46 -25.36
C THR A 244 -3.15 -30.01 -24.10
N GLY A 245 -3.77 -30.24 -22.94
CA GLY A 245 -3.23 -29.86 -21.63
C GLY A 245 -3.61 -28.45 -21.15
N CYS A 246 -4.44 -27.70 -21.88
CA CYS A 246 -4.92 -26.39 -21.44
C CYS A 246 -6.15 -26.53 -20.51
N ILE A 247 -6.16 -25.76 -19.42
CA ILE A 247 -7.29 -25.68 -18.48
C ILE A 247 -7.94 -24.30 -18.64
N VAL A 248 -9.23 -24.28 -18.95
CA VAL A 248 -10.03 -23.04 -18.96
C VAL A 248 -10.39 -22.68 -17.52
N GLY A 249 -9.83 -21.58 -17.02
CA GLY A 249 -10.13 -21.04 -15.70
C GLY A 249 -10.95 -19.75 -15.80
N SER A 250 -11.84 -19.52 -14.83
CA SER A 250 -12.45 -18.22 -14.59
C SER A 250 -11.88 -17.64 -13.29
N MET A 251 -11.37 -16.41 -13.33
CA MET A 251 -10.93 -15.69 -12.14
C MET A 251 -11.97 -14.64 -11.77
N ASP A 252 -12.52 -14.74 -10.57
CA ASP A 252 -13.34 -13.66 -9.99
C ASP A 252 -12.37 -12.62 -9.42
N VAL A 253 -12.21 -11.50 -10.11
CA VAL A 253 -11.32 -10.43 -9.66
C VAL A 253 -11.99 -9.73 -8.48
N VAL A 254 -11.51 -10.02 -7.27
CA VAL A 254 -12.07 -9.54 -5.98
C VAL A 254 -12.22 -8.01 -5.95
N SER A 255 -11.36 -7.26 -6.65
CA SER A 255 -11.49 -5.83 -6.87
C SER A 255 -10.66 -5.35 -8.05
N LEU A 256 -11.32 -4.73 -9.05
CA LEU A 256 -10.71 -4.02 -10.18
C LEU A 256 -10.85 -2.51 -9.96
N TYR A 257 -10.47 -2.03 -8.77
CA TYR A 257 -10.16 -0.60 -8.66
C TYR A 257 -8.76 -0.43 -9.25
N PRO A 258 -8.49 0.66 -9.99
CA PRO A 258 -7.15 1.20 -9.98
C PRO A 258 -6.93 1.63 -8.52
N SER A 259 -6.50 0.72 -7.66
CA SER A 259 -5.54 1.10 -6.64
C SER A 259 -4.29 1.48 -7.42
N ILE A 260 -4.35 2.63 -8.09
CA ILE A 260 -3.15 3.36 -8.45
C ILE A 260 -2.47 3.50 -7.10
N ASP A 261 -1.39 2.74 -6.92
CA ASP A 261 -0.56 2.86 -5.74
C ASP A 261 -0.21 4.35 -5.69
N VAL A 262 -0.71 5.07 -4.68
CA VAL A 262 -0.51 6.52 -4.61
C VAL A 262 0.98 6.80 -4.62
N ASP A 263 1.77 5.90 -4.04
CA ASP A 263 3.24 5.93 -4.07
C ASP A 263 3.83 5.71 -5.48
N PHE A 264 3.07 5.12 -6.42
CA PHE A 264 3.45 4.94 -7.82
C PHE A 264 3.05 6.11 -8.73
N ALA A 265 1.93 6.80 -8.46
CA ALA A 265 1.48 7.94 -9.28
C ALA A 265 1.88 9.31 -8.74
N VAL A 266 2.34 9.39 -7.50
CA VAL A 266 2.71 10.63 -6.84
C VAL A 266 4.12 10.51 -6.29
N GLU A 267 4.99 11.42 -6.70
CA GLU A 267 6.29 11.58 -6.05
C GLU A 267 6.12 12.48 -4.82
N LYS A 268 6.32 11.89 -3.64
CA LYS A 268 6.29 12.61 -2.36
C LYS A 268 7.55 13.42 -2.20
N VAL A 269 7.40 14.69 -1.83
CA VAL A 269 8.51 15.59 -1.48
C VAL A 269 8.32 16.07 -0.06
N TYR A 270 9.39 15.99 0.73
CA TYR A 270 9.37 16.38 2.13
C TYR A 270 9.90 17.80 2.30
N LYS A 271 9.23 18.60 3.11
CA LYS A 271 9.67 19.96 3.45
C LYS A 271 9.85 20.14 4.94
N LYS A 272 10.74 21.06 5.32
CA LYS A 272 10.86 21.57 6.68
C LYS A 272 11.21 23.05 6.66
N SER A 273 10.48 23.86 7.40
CA SER A 273 10.73 25.30 7.53
C SER A 273 11.51 25.63 8.80
N ALA A 274 12.31 26.68 8.74
CA ALA A 274 13.00 27.23 9.91
C ALA A 274 11.96 27.84 10.86
N PRO A 275 12.26 27.94 12.18
CA PRO A 275 11.33 28.54 13.15
C PRO A 275 10.90 29.98 12.82
N ASN A 276 11.72 30.72 12.06
CA ASN A 276 11.39 32.05 11.58
C ASN A 276 10.55 32.08 10.28
N GLY A 277 10.31 30.93 9.64
CA GLY A 277 9.59 30.80 8.37
C GLY A 277 10.32 31.35 7.14
N LYS A 278 11.57 31.81 7.27
CA LYS A 278 12.31 32.53 6.19
C LYS A 278 13.21 31.63 5.34
N LEU A 279 13.46 30.41 5.80
CA LEU A 279 14.20 29.37 5.10
C LEU A 279 13.37 28.10 5.14
N THR A 280 13.14 27.47 3.99
CA THR A 280 12.47 26.17 3.92
C THR A 280 13.28 25.24 3.04
N THR A 281 13.49 24.01 3.50
CA THR A 281 14.31 23.02 2.80
C THR A 281 13.42 21.87 2.36
N TYR A 282 13.55 21.49 1.10
CA TYR A 282 12.83 20.41 0.44
C TYR A 282 13.80 19.28 0.09
N LEU A 283 13.42 18.04 0.39
CA LEU A 283 14.14 16.82 0.01
C LEU A 283 13.17 15.85 -0.66
N GLY A 284 13.64 15.18 -1.73
CA GLY A 284 12.83 14.15 -2.38
C GLY A 284 12.66 12.89 -1.53
N ARG A 285 13.67 12.54 -0.73
CA ARG A 285 13.69 11.29 0.05
C ARG A 285 14.21 11.52 1.47
N ARG A 286 13.75 10.68 2.41
CA ARG A 286 14.28 10.61 3.79
C ARG A 286 15.32 9.52 3.97
N ASP A 287 15.30 8.52 3.11
CA ASP A 287 16.14 7.33 3.17
C ASP A 287 16.92 7.22 1.85
N TYR A 288 18.25 7.10 1.96
CA TYR A 288 19.20 7.03 0.86
C TYR A 288 19.91 5.69 0.92
N TYR A 289 20.07 5.04 -0.23
CA TYR A 289 20.60 3.68 -0.28
C TYR A 289 22.07 3.65 -0.70
N ASP A 290 22.86 2.81 -0.04
CA ASP A 290 24.24 2.49 -0.41
C ASP A 290 24.28 1.20 -1.21
N HIS A 291 24.70 1.27 -2.46
CA HIS A 291 24.82 0.13 -3.37
C HIS A 291 26.21 -0.54 -3.33
N GLY A 292 27.07 -0.14 -2.38
CA GLY A 292 28.44 -0.62 -2.19
C GLY A 292 29.44 0.00 -3.16
N THR A 293 29.05 0.23 -4.42
CA THR A 293 29.89 0.93 -5.42
C THR A 293 29.58 2.42 -5.51
N TRP A 294 28.34 2.82 -5.26
CA TRP A 294 27.86 4.20 -5.27
C TRP A 294 26.73 4.36 -4.24
N VAL A 295 26.44 5.59 -3.84
CA VAL A 295 25.38 5.94 -2.88
C VAL A 295 24.37 6.84 -3.57
N ASP A 296 23.07 6.70 -3.26
CA ASP A 296 22.05 7.65 -3.71
C ASP A 296 22.44 9.08 -3.29
N ASN A 297 22.39 9.99 -4.25
CA ASN A 297 22.73 11.40 -4.03
C ASN A 297 21.62 12.11 -3.23
N ILE A 298 22.01 13.09 -2.41
CA ILE A 298 21.07 13.92 -1.67
C ILE A 298 20.73 15.15 -2.49
N ASP A 299 19.59 15.08 -3.16
CA ASP A 299 19.04 16.16 -3.97
C ASP A 299 17.92 16.89 -3.24
N GLY A 300 18.03 18.22 -3.22
CA GLY A 300 17.04 19.07 -2.60
C GLY A 300 17.01 20.48 -3.16
N ILE A 301 16.04 21.24 -2.68
CA ILE A 301 15.87 22.67 -2.97
C ILE A 301 15.67 23.42 -1.66
N ILE A 302 16.28 24.59 -1.56
CA ILE A 302 15.97 25.56 -0.52
C ILE A 302 15.10 26.67 -1.10
N VAL A 303 14.14 27.13 -0.31
CA VAL A 303 13.33 28.32 -0.59
C VAL A 303 13.72 29.37 0.41
N ILE A 304 14.12 30.53 -0.11
CA ILE A 304 14.66 31.59 0.71
C ILE A 304 13.84 32.86 0.50
N ASP A 305 13.59 33.58 1.59
CA ASP A 305 13.00 34.92 1.52
C ASP A 305 14.09 35.97 1.19
N PRO A 306 14.04 36.61 0.00
CA PRO A 306 15.05 37.59 -0.41
C PRO A 306 15.12 38.81 0.52
N GLU A 307 14.00 39.23 1.11
CA GLU A 307 13.96 40.38 2.04
C GLU A 307 14.73 40.10 3.33
N TYR A 308 14.76 38.82 3.74
CA TYR A 308 15.49 38.39 4.93
C TYR A 308 17.00 38.25 4.65
N LEU A 309 17.40 37.84 3.45
CA LEU A 309 18.78 37.55 3.10
C LEU A 309 19.69 38.78 3.18
N LYS A 310 19.32 39.91 2.58
CA LYS A 310 20.16 41.13 2.48
C LYS A 310 21.62 40.79 2.13
N ASN A 311 22.53 40.81 3.13
CA ASN A 311 23.97 40.54 3.00
C ASN A 311 24.41 39.18 3.58
N ARG A 312 23.48 38.32 3.98
CA ARG A 312 23.75 36.99 4.53
C ARG A 312 23.70 35.95 3.43
N LYS A 313 24.38 34.84 3.68
CA LYS A 313 24.50 33.69 2.80
C LYS A 313 23.72 32.51 3.39
N VAL A 314 23.36 31.56 2.54
CA VAL A 314 22.79 30.27 2.98
C VAL A 314 23.84 29.20 2.77
N PHE A 315 24.07 28.42 3.82
CA PHE A 315 24.97 27.28 3.82
C PHE A 315 24.18 26.00 4.07
N GLY A 316 24.65 24.91 3.48
CA GLY A 316 24.21 23.55 3.76
C GLY A 316 25.36 22.76 4.34
N ILE A 317 25.11 22.00 5.39
CA ILE A 317 26.07 21.11 6.02
C ILE A 317 25.44 19.74 6.21
N ILE A 318 26.18 18.70 5.84
CA ILE A 318 25.87 17.32 6.16
C ILE A 318 26.86 16.86 7.21
N VAL A 319 26.34 16.40 8.33
CA VAL A 319 27.12 15.86 9.45
C VAL A 319 26.75 14.40 9.63
N VAL A 320 27.76 13.53 9.58
CA VAL A 320 27.66 12.12 9.93
C VAL A 320 28.41 11.93 11.24
N ALA A 321 27.68 11.65 12.32
CA ALA A 321 28.27 11.57 13.65
C ALA A 321 27.79 10.34 14.40
N PHE A 322 28.73 9.69 15.11
CA PHE A 322 28.41 8.78 16.19
C PHE A 322 28.22 9.55 17.48
N ARG A 323 27.18 9.21 18.25
CA ARG A 323 26.95 9.75 19.59
C ARG A 323 26.74 8.64 20.62
N TYR A 324 27.28 8.87 21.81
CA TYR A 324 27.14 8.03 22.99
C TYR A 324 27.12 8.90 24.26
N GLY A 325 26.12 8.75 25.13
CA GLY A 325 26.02 9.45 26.41
C GLY A 325 24.84 10.43 26.55
N ARG A 326 24.60 10.94 27.77
CA ARG A 326 23.55 11.93 28.10
C ARG A 326 23.97 13.34 27.65
N GLU A 327 23.04 14.09 27.02
CA GLU A 327 23.27 15.47 26.58
C GLU A 327 23.15 16.51 27.72
N ASP A 328 22.52 16.15 28.85
CA ASP A 328 22.03 17.14 29.83
C ASP A 328 22.98 17.40 31.03
N MET A 329 24.20 16.84 31.05
CA MET A 329 25.11 16.86 32.21
C MET A 329 26.52 17.36 31.84
N ASP A 330 26.59 18.53 31.20
CA ASP A 330 27.81 19.08 30.60
C ASP A 330 28.81 19.73 31.60
N VAL A 331 28.91 19.23 32.83
CA VAL A 331 29.93 19.71 33.79
C VAL A 331 30.75 18.59 34.46
N MET A 332 30.32 17.32 34.46
CA MET A 332 31.16 16.18 34.94
C MET A 332 30.81 14.78 34.35
N GLY A 333 30.15 14.67 33.18
CA GLY A 333 29.75 13.38 32.60
C GLY A 333 30.08 13.26 31.11
N MET A 334 30.98 12.33 30.75
CA MET A 334 31.57 12.21 29.40
C MET A 334 30.52 11.85 28.32
N SER A 335 30.04 12.84 27.56
CA SER A 335 29.37 12.61 26.28
C SER A 335 30.43 12.43 25.19
N PHE A 336 30.29 11.37 24.40
CA PHE A 336 31.23 11.04 23.33
C PHE A 336 30.58 11.28 21.98
N ARG A 337 31.25 12.08 21.14
CA ARG A 337 30.85 12.37 19.78
C ARG A 337 32.05 12.21 18.85
N LYS A 338 31.89 11.38 17.80
CA LYS A 338 32.87 11.23 16.73
C LYS A 338 32.21 11.58 15.41
N ASP A 339 32.72 12.58 14.72
CA ASP A 339 32.25 12.95 13.40
C ASP A 339 33.02 12.13 12.35
N PHE A 340 32.31 11.33 11.55
CA PHE A 340 32.89 10.51 10.48
C PHE A 340 33.08 11.30 9.20
N ALA A 341 32.11 12.16 8.87
CA ALA A 341 32.13 12.99 7.68
C ALA A 341 31.39 14.29 7.94
N VAL A 342 31.98 15.39 7.50
CA VAL A 342 31.37 16.72 7.50
C VAL A 342 31.58 17.30 6.11
N LYS A 343 30.49 17.57 5.39
CA LYS A 343 30.54 18.23 4.08
C LYS A 343 29.71 19.51 4.17
N GLN A 344 30.35 20.64 3.88
CA GLN A 344 29.72 21.96 3.99
C GLN A 344 29.84 22.68 2.65
N MET A 345 28.76 23.35 2.24
CA MET A 345 28.64 24.01 0.94
C MET A 345 27.87 25.31 1.04
N GLN A 346 28.28 26.34 0.30
CA GLN A 346 27.51 27.57 0.12
C GLN A 346 26.41 27.33 -0.93
N LEU A 347 25.16 27.43 -0.51
CA LEU A 347 23.98 27.22 -1.36
C LEU A 347 23.54 28.53 -2.04
N TYR A 348 23.57 29.63 -1.29
CA TYR A 348 23.21 30.95 -1.82
C TYR A 348 24.15 32.05 -1.29
N PRO A 349 24.67 32.96 -2.13
CA PRO A 349 24.57 32.93 -3.61
C PRO A 349 25.29 31.70 -4.19
N PRO A 350 24.79 31.10 -5.28
CA PRO A 350 25.36 29.88 -5.85
C PRO A 350 26.75 30.16 -6.43
N LEU A 351 27.75 29.37 -6.02
CA LEU A 351 29.11 29.41 -6.57
C LEU A 351 29.20 28.53 -7.82
N GLU A 352 30.09 28.88 -8.76
CA GLU A 352 30.25 28.12 -10.01
C GLU A 352 30.70 26.67 -9.77
N GLU A 353 31.52 26.45 -8.74
CA GLU A 353 32.01 25.13 -8.32
C GLU A 353 30.89 24.21 -7.82
N ASN A 354 29.76 24.78 -7.37
CA ASN A 354 28.64 24.04 -6.81
C ASN A 354 27.49 23.86 -7.81
N LYS A 355 27.67 24.27 -9.08
CA LYS A 355 26.68 24.08 -10.13
C LYS A 355 26.71 22.64 -10.64
N HIS A 356 25.75 21.84 -10.20
CA HIS A 356 25.48 20.52 -10.76
C HIS A 356 24.36 20.56 -11.80
N PRO A 357 24.35 19.62 -12.77
CA PRO A 357 23.19 19.45 -13.65
C PRO A 357 21.95 19.17 -12.81
N LEU A 358 20.86 19.90 -13.10
CA LEU A 358 19.62 19.79 -12.35
C LEU A 358 19.01 18.40 -12.50
N THR A 359 18.61 17.80 -11.39
CA THR A 359 17.79 16.58 -11.44
C THR A 359 16.37 16.88 -11.89
N LYS A 360 15.66 15.89 -12.42
CA LYS A 360 14.25 16.04 -12.84
C LYS A 360 13.36 16.55 -11.71
N LEU A 361 13.54 16.00 -10.51
CA LEU A 361 12.86 16.44 -9.29
C LEU A 361 13.17 17.90 -8.98
N GLN A 362 14.43 18.33 -9.08
CA GLN A 362 14.80 19.73 -8.88
C GLN A 362 14.15 20.64 -9.94
N ALA A 363 14.21 20.29 -11.22
CA ALA A 363 13.59 21.07 -12.29
C ALA A 363 12.08 21.25 -12.10
N ARG A 364 11.36 20.17 -11.73
CA ARG A 364 9.92 20.23 -11.45
C ARG A 364 9.61 21.05 -10.20
N LEU A 365 10.39 20.91 -9.12
CA LEU A 365 10.21 21.69 -7.91
C LEU A 365 10.51 23.18 -8.12
N LEU A 366 11.53 23.53 -8.90
CA LEU A 366 11.81 24.92 -9.30
C LEU A 366 10.64 25.51 -10.09
N ALA A 367 10.08 24.75 -11.04
CA ALA A 367 8.91 25.17 -11.81
C ALA A 367 7.66 25.36 -10.93
N LYS A 368 7.46 24.48 -9.92
CA LYS A 368 6.30 24.51 -9.03
C LYS A 368 6.37 25.60 -7.95
N ILE A 369 7.55 25.88 -7.41
CA ILE A 369 7.73 26.80 -6.27
C ILE A 369 8.02 28.23 -6.75
N GLY A 370 8.79 28.40 -7.84
CA GLY A 370 9.12 29.70 -8.43
C GLY A 370 10.55 30.19 -8.15
N SER A 371 10.79 31.48 -8.42
CA SER A 371 12.13 32.08 -8.54
C SER A 371 12.98 32.14 -7.27
N ASN A 372 12.37 31.96 -6.10
CA ASN A 372 13.05 32.03 -4.80
C ASN A 372 13.65 30.68 -4.35
N ALA A 373 13.54 29.67 -5.21
CA ALA A 373 14.02 28.32 -4.99
C ALA A 373 15.44 28.16 -5.57
N VAL A 374 16.35 27.60 -4.77
CA VAL A 374 17.74 27.33 -5.16
C VAL A 374 18.02 25.85 -4.97
N PRO A 375 18.47 25.12 -6.00
CA PRO A 375 18.79 23.71 -5.90
C PRO A 375 20.12 23.49 -5.19
N PHE A 376 20.25 22.35 -4.52
CA PHE A 376 21.51 21.89 -3.95
C PHE A 376 21.67 20.38 -4.10
N HIS A 377 22.92 19.95 -4.07
CA HIS A 377 23.33 18.57 -4.27
C HIS A 377 24.42 18.20 -3.27
N PHE A 378 24.33 17.02 -2.67
CA PHE A 378 25.41 16.47 -1.86
C PHE A 378 25.68 15.00 -2.21
N ASP A 379 26.93 14.72 -2.60
CA ASP A 379 27.43 13.35 -2.68
C ASP A 379 27.85 12.84 -1.30
N LEU A 380 27.40 11.65 -0.96
CA LEU A 380 27.85 10.89 0.20
C LEU A 380 28.96 9.90 -0.21
N PRO A 381 30.10 9.85 0.50
CA PRO A 381 31.10 8.82 0.28
C PRO A 381 30.58 7.42 0.64
N THR A 382 31.01 6.40 -0.09
CA THR A 382 30.74 4.97 0.24
C THR A 382 31.46 4.52 1.51
N THR A 383 32.48 5.26 1.97
CA THR A 383 33.25 4.93 3.17
C THR A 383 32.53 5.26 4.48
N THR A 384 31.39 5.96 4.43
CA THR A 384 30.65 6.35 5.64
C THR A 384 29.76 5.20 6.15
N PRO A 385 29.58 5.06 7.47
CA PRO A 385 28.80 3.97 8.05
C PRO A 385 27.29 4.12 7.83
N ASP A 386 26.53 3.03 7.89
CA ASP A 386 25.07 3.09 7.80
C ASP A 386 24.43 3.70 9.07
N THR A 387 23.19 4.19 8.93
CA THR A 387 22.43 4.72 10.07
C THR A 387 21.98 3.57 10.98
N VAL A 388 22.60 3.47 12.15
CA VAL A 388 22.30 2.46 13.16
C VAL A 388 22.13 3.13 14.52
N CYS A 389 21.07 2.77 15.23
CA CYS A 389 20.73 3.25 16.55
C CYS A 389 20.50 2.07 17.49
N ILE A 390 21.21 2.05 18.62
CA ILE A 390 21.06 1.05 19.68
C ILE A 390 20.10 1.60 20.73
N GLN A 391 19.07 0.82 21.04
CA GLN A 391 18.08 1.19 22.04
C GLN A 391 18.68 1.14 23.46
N PRO A 392 18.52 2.20 24.28
CA PRO A 392 18.95 2.16 25.68
C PRO A 392 18.12 1.18 26.52
N SER A 393 18.65 0.81 27.69
CA SER A 393 17.91 0.00 28.66
C SER A 393 16.80 0.79 29.33
N GLU A 394 15.72 0.13 29.77
CA GLU A 394 14.56 0.81 30.40
C GLU A 394 14.89 1.61 31.67
N GLY A 395 16.02 1.34 32.32
CA GLY A 395 16.49 2.08 33.50
C GLY A 395 17.55 3.15 33.21
N ASP A 396 17.89 3.36 31.93
CA ASP A 396 18.89 4.32 31.50
C ASP A 396 18.19 5.44 30.70
N ASP A 397 17.89 6.58 31.33
CA ASP A 397 17.41 7.80 30.65
C ASP A 397 18.52 8.45 29.79
N GLY A 398 19.40 7.65 29.19
CA GLY A 398 20.43 8.10 28.26
C GLY A 398 19.84 8.38 26.88
N ALA A 399 20.40 9.37 26.18
CA ALA A 399 20.10 9.55 24.77
C ALA A 399 20.52 8.30 23.98
N PRO A 400 19.77 7.90 22.95
CA PRO A 400 20.07 6.69 22.21
C PRO A 400 21.47 6.74 21.59
N CYS A 401 22.21 5.63 21.66
CA CYS A 401 23.54 5.51 21.06
C CYS A 401 23.41 5.20 19.57
N GLY A 402 24.21 5.83 18.71
CA GLY A 402 24.15 5.50 17.29
C GLY A 402 24.86 6.46 16.34
N VAL A 403 24.82 6.09 15.06
CA VAL A 403 25.24 6.90 13.92
C VAL A 403 24.02 7.60 13.35
N ASP A 404 24.07 8.92 13.21
CA ASP A 404 23.00 9.72 12.58
C ASP A 404 23.55 10.57 11.43
N TYR A 405 22.69 10.81 10.45
CA TYR A 405 22.97 11.68 9.30
C TYR A 405 22.07 12.90 9.37
N GLN A 406 22.68 14.07 9.47
CA GLN A 406 21.96 15.32 9.64
C GLN A 406 22.26 16.27 8.49
N VAL A 407 21.23 16.63 7.73
CA VAL A 407 21.28 17.69 6.74
C VAL A 407 20.78 18.97 7.39
N THR A 408 21.66 19.94 7.57
CA THR A 408 21.32 21.24 8.16
C THR A 408 21.57 22.35 7.16
N THR A 409 20.56 23.17 6.90
CA THR A 409 20.67 24.38 6.10
C THR A 409 20.45 25.59 7.00
N TYR A 410 21.31 26.60 6.92
CA TYR A 410 21.25 27.74 7.81
C TYR A 410 21.69 29.03 7.12
N VAL A 411 21.27 30.16 7.69
CA VAL A 411 21.65 31.49 7.23
C VAL A 411 22.79 32.03 8.09
N GLY A 412 23.89 32.47 7.49
CA GLY A 412 25.06 33.03 8.18
C GLY A 412 25.83 34.01 7.30
N GLN A 413 26.80 34.73 7.84
CA GLN A 413 27.72 35.58 7.09
C GLN A 413 28.91 34.78 6.55
N SER A 414 29.42 33.85 7.34
CA SER A 414 30.59 33.01 7.04
C SER A 414 30.32 31.53 7.37
N LEU A 415 31.12 30.63 6.79
CA LEU A 415 31.02 29.18 7.01
C LEU A 415 31.26 28.78 8.47
N ASP A 416 32.17 29.49 9.16
CA ASP A 416 32.60 29.21 10.54
C ASP A 416 31.69 29.82 11.62
N GLU A 417 30.62 30.52 11.23
CA GLU A 417 29.70 31.15 12.18
C GLU A 417 28.88 30.09 12.93
N LYS A 418 28.70 30.31 14.25
CA LYS A 418 27.87 29.42 15.06
C LYS A 418 26.43 29.40 14.55
N ILE A 419 25.94 28.21 14.23
CA ILE A 419 24.60 28.01 13.70
C ILE A 419 23.54 28.37 14.76
N HIS A 420 22.66 29.32 14.44
CA HIS A 420 21.54 29.68 15.31
C HIS A 420 20.30 28.80 15.03
N LYS A 421 19.66 28.26 16.08
CA LYS A 421 18.46 27.40 15.95
C LYS A 421 17.28 28.10 15.24
N ARG A 422 17.17 29.44 15.36
CA ARG A 422 16.06 30.25 14.80
C ARG A 422 16.07 30.35 13.27
N ASN A 423 17.25 30.32 12.64
CA ASN A 423 17.44 30.52 11.21
C ASN A 423 18.07 29.30 10.52
N SER A 424 18.00 28.15 11.17
CA SER A 424 18.46 26.87 10.65
C SER A 424 17.31 25.88 10.55
N VAL A 425 17.42 25.01 9.56
CA VAL A 425 16.56 23.85 9.33
C VAL A 425 17.44 22.65 9.41
N SER A 426 17.09 21.69 10.27
CA SER A 426 17.84 20.45 10.41
C SER A 426 16.94 19.25 10.19
N MET A 427 17.34 18.35 9.30
CA MET A 427 16.61 17.17 8.87
C MET A 427 17.50 15.93 9.01
N SER A 428 17.06 14.97 9.84
CA SER A 428 17.73 13.68 9.98
C SER A 428 17.31 12.72 8.87
N ILE A 429 18.27 12.35 8.03
CA ILE A 429 18.10 11.37 6.95
C ILE A 429 18.66 10.02 7.39
N ARG A 430 18.32 8.95 6.66
CA ARG A 430 18.91 7.62 6.88
C ARG A 430 19.74 7.21 5.68
N LYS A 431 20.92 6.64 5.95
CA LYS A 431 21.69 5.86 4.98
C LYS A 431 21.46 4.38 5.27
N LEU A 432 20.99 3.63 4.27
CA LEU A 432 20.64 2.21 4.38
C LEU A 432 21.41 1.39 3.35
N THR A 433 21.91 0.21 3.71
CA THR A 433 22.57 -0.69 2.76
C THR A 433 21.56 -1.28 1.78
N TYR A 434 21.80 -1.16 0.48
CA TYR A 434 21.08 -1.91 -0.54
C TYR A 434 21.82 -3.20 -0.85
N LEU A 435 21.11 -4.32 -0.72
CA LEU A 435 21.63 -5.64 -1.03
C LEU A 435 20.99 -6.14 -2.33
N GLU A 436 21.83 -6.33 -3.36
CA GLU A 436 21.42 -6.94 -4.62
C GLU A 436 20.95 -8.39 -4.40
N ASP A 437 19.84 -8.74 -5.06
CA ASP A 437 19.25 -10.08 -5.07
C ASP A 437 20.06 -11.01 -5.99
N ARG A 438 21.28 -11.35 -5.55
CA ARG A 438 22.11 -12.37 -6.21
C ARG A 438 21.89 -13.71 -5.53
N LYS A 439 21.77 -14.77 -6.33
CA LYS A 439 21.69 -16.15 -5.82
C LYS A 439 23.05 -16.56 -5.24
N GLU A 440 23.20 -16.37 -3.94
CA GLU A 440 24.32 -16.85 -3.15
C GLU A 440 24.10 -18.31 -2.73
N PRO A 441 25.17 -19.08 -2.45
CA PRO A 441 25.05 -20.44 -1.94
C PRO A 441 24.26 -20.45 -0.62
N GLN A 442 23.46 -21.50 -0.42
CA GLN A 442 22.65 -21.67 0.79
C GLN A 442 23.56 -21.83 2.02
N PRO A 443 23.37 -21.01 3.07
CA PRO A 443 24.06 -21.19 4.33
C PRO A 443 23.72 -22.56 4.92
N HIS A 444 24.76 -23.33 5.25
CA HIS A 444 24.63 -24.62 5.91
C HIS A 444 25.52 -24.66 7.16
N GLY A 445 25.09 -25.42 8.15
CA GLY A 445 25.89 -25.74 9.33
C GLY A 445 25.58 -27.16 9.80
N GLU A 446 26.60 -27.87 10.27
CA GLU A 446 26.50 -29.21 10.85
C GLU A 446 27.21 -29.20 12.21
N ILE A 447 26.63 -29.89 13.18
CA ILE A 447 27.29 -30.22 14.44
C ILE A 447 27.03 -31.68 14.79
N SER A 448 28.09 -32.39 15.15
CA SER A 448 28.04 -33.76 15.65
C SER A 448 28.44 -33.78 17.12
N LYS A 449 27.65 -34.45 17.96
CA LYS A 449 27.93 -34.57 19.40
C LYS A 449 27.94 -36.03 19.83
N GLU A 450 29.05 -36.43 20.42
CA GLU A 450 29.21 -37.73 21.06
C GLU A 450 28.81 -37.65 22.55
N PHE A 451 28.23 -38.72 23.08
CA PHE A 451 27.80 -38.80 24.47
C PHE A 451 28.62 -39.84 25.23
N LYS A 452 28.96 -39.51 26.48
CA LYS A 452 29.56 -40.50 27.38
C LYS A 452 28.56 -41.64 27.61
N PHE A 453 29.06 -42.89 27.57
CA PHE A 453 28.28 -44.12 27.77
C PHE A 453 27.25 -44.45 26.67
N THR A 454 27.41 -43.92 25.46
CA THR A 454 26.56 -44.26 24.30
C THR A 454 27.43 -44.37 23.05
N SER A 455 27.21 -45.40 22.22
CA SER A 455 27.92 -45.57 20.96
C SER A 455 27.23 -44.78 19.85
N GLY A 456 28.00 -44.16 18.95
CA GLY A 456 27.51 -43.27 17.90
C GLY A 456 27.47 -41.79 18.29
N ALA A 457 27.33 -40.92 17.29
CA ALA A 457 27.25 -39.48 17.45
C ALA A 457 25.90 -38.97 16.89
N MET A 458 25.25 -38.07 17.62
CA MET A 458 24.04 -37.41 17.13
C MET A 458 24.45 -36.22 16.26
N LYS A 459 23.95 -36.19 15.03
CA LYS A 459 24.21 -35.12 14.08
C LYS A 459 23.01 -34.20 13.96
N LEU A 460 23.27 -32.90 13.97
CA LEU A 460 22.30 -31.85 13.73
C LEU A 460 22.81 -30.99 12.57
N GLU A 461 22.06 -31.00 11.48
CA GLU A 461 22.30 -30.21 10.29
C GLU A 461 21.23 -29.13 10.14
N CYS A 462 21.62 -27.95 9.71
CA CYS A 462 20.74 -26.85 9.39
C CYS A 462 21.11 -26.24 8.04
N SER A 463 20.13 -26.02 7.18
CA SER A 463 20.28 -25.23 5.97
C SER A 463 19.19 -24.15 5.87
N LEU A 464 19.55 -23.01 5.29
CA LEU A 464 18.63 -21.89 5.03
C LEU A 464 18.27 -21.85 3.55
N ASP A 465 17.06 -21.38 3.23
CA ASP A 465 16.63 -21.26 1.84
C ASP A 465 17.38 -20.16 1.07
N LYS A 466 17.81 -19.09 1.76
CA LYS A 466 18.56 -17.96 1.20
C LYS A 466 19.68 -17.52 2.14
N ALA A 467 20.74 -16.94 1.58
CA ALA A 467 21.78 -16.27 2.37
C ALA A 467 21.38 -14.85 2.82
N LYS A 468 20.48 -14.22 2.06
CA LYS A 468 20.01 -12.85 2.24
C LYS A 468 18.51 -12.83 2.41
N TYR A 469 18.03 -12.08 3.38
CA TYR A 469 16.60 -11.87 3.62
C TYR A 469 16.31 -10.38 3.73
N TYR A 470 15.14 -9.97 3.24
CA TYR A 470 14.66 -8.61 3.46
C TYR A 470 13.94 -8.49 4.81
N SER A 471 13.92 -7.29 5.37
CA SER A 471 13.22 -7.02 6.62
C SER A 471 11.74 -7.42 6.51
N GLY A 472 11.25 -8.17 7.51
CA GLY A 472 9.90 -8.72 7.49
C GLY A 472 9.67 -9.87 6.51
N GLU A 473 10.68 -10.42 5.84
CA GLU A 473 10.57 -11.67 5.09
C GLU A 473 10.56 -12.90 6.03
N THR A 474 9.89 -13.97 5.64
CA THR A 474 9.90 -15.23 6.40
C THR A 474 11.11 -16.07 6.01
N ILE A 475 11.90 -16.47 7.00
CA ILE A 475 13.06 -17.35 6.85
C ILE A 475 12.59 -18.80 6.95
N ASN A 476 12.93 -19.62 5.95
CA ASN A 476 12.69 -21.07 6.00
C ASN A 476 13.98 -21.77 6.45
N ILE A 477 13.91 -22.44 7.59
CA ILE A 477 15.04 -23.14 8.23
C ILE A 477 14.80 -24.63 8.11
N ASN A 478 15.61 -25.31 7.31
CA ASN A 478 15.58 -26.76 7.18
C ASN A 478 16.48 -27.35 8.27
N VAL A 479 15.90 -28.13 9.17
CA VAL A 479 16.64 -28.83 10.22
C VAL A 479 16.58 -30.32 9.95
N CYS A 480 17.74 -30.96 9.83
CA CYS A 480 17.90 -32.40 9.71
C CYS A 480 18.64 -32.97 10.93
N VAL A 481 18.13 -34.06 11.50
CA VAL A 481 18.69 -34.69 12.70
C VAL A 481 18.86 -36.19 12.44
N ASP A 482 20.09 -36.66 12.61
CA ASP A 482 20.42 -38.08 12.64
C ASP A 482 20.77 -38.48 14.07
N ASN A 483 19.97 -39.37 14.63
CA ASN A 483 20.12 -39.85 15.99
C ASN A 483 20.35 -41.37 16.06
N PRO A 484 21.58 -41.85 15.74
CA PRO A 484 21.96 -43.24 15.97
C PRO A 484 22.20 -43.58 17.45
N THR A 485 21.94 -42.64 18.37
CA THR A 485 22.26 -42.78 19.80
C THR A 485 21.06 -43.29 20.60
N SER A 486 21.32 -43.78 21.82
CA SER A 486 20.28 -44.17 22.77
C SER A 486 19.59 -42.99 23.50
N LYS A 487 19.99 -41.75 23.21
CA LYS A 487 19.43 -40.54 23.81
C LYS A 487 18.24 -40.03 23.00
N LYS A 488 17.27 -39.41 23.68
CA LYS A 488 16.11 -38.77 23.05
C LYS A 488 16.28 -37.25 23.02
N ALA A 489 15.92 -36.62 21.91
CA ALA A 489 15.79 -35.16 21.82
C ALA A 489 14.36 -34.77 22.21
N LYS A 490 14.16 -33.83 23.14
CA LYS A 490 12.84 -33.51 23.70
C LYS A 490 12.14 -32.35 23.00
N LYS A 491 12.90 -31.34 22.62
CA LYS A 491 12.37 -30.10 22.04
C LYS A 491 13.45 -29.37 21.24
N ILE A 492 13.00 -28.54 20.31
CA ILE A 492 13.85 -27.65 19.54
C ILE A 492 13.39 -26.20 19.72
N ARG A 493 14.38 -25.32 19.84
CA ARG A 493 14.19 -23.88 19.97
C ARG A 493 15.03 -23.19 18.91
N LEU A 494 14.39 -22.41 18.05
CA LEU A 494 15.02 -21.61 17.01
C LEU A 494 14.98 -20.14 17.41
N GLN A 495 16.14 -19.47 17.39
CA GLN A 495 16.29 -18.07 17.77
C GLN A 495 17.02 -17.31 16.67
N VAL A 496 16.48 -16.18 16.23
CA VAL A 496 17.22 -15.22 15.41
C VAL A 496 17.95 -14.28 16.36
N LEU A 497 19.28 -14.32 16.33
CA LEU A 497 20.15 -13.46 17.11
C LEU A 497 20.67 -12.30 16.27
N GLN A 498 20.64 -11.11 16.86
CA GLN A 498 21.34 -9.93 16.39
C GLN A 498 22.56 -9.70 17.28
N TYR A 499 23.72 -9.57 16.64
CA TYR A 499 24.97 -9.14 17.25
C TYR A 499 25.26 -7.73 16.77
N ALA A 500 25.40 -6.78 17.70
CA ALA A 500 25.77 -5.41 17.40
C ALA A 500 27.07 -5.07 18.15
N ASP A 501 28.16 -4.94 17.40
CA ASP A 501 29.49 -4.67 17.91
C ASP A 501 29.81 -3.19 17.71
N ILE A 502 29.88 -2.43 18.80
CA ILE A 502 30.34 -1.03 18.76
C ILE A 502 31.86 -1.07 18.65
N CYS A 503 32.43 -0.57 17.55
CA CYS A 503 33.86 -0.66 17.26
C CYS A 503 34.64 0.63 17.57
N LEU A 504 34.15 1.45 18.50
CA LEU A 504 34.74 2.75 18.84
C LEU A 504 35.47 2.66 20.18
N TYR A 505 36.81 2.73 20.14
CA TYR A 505 37.75 2.58 21.26
C TYR A 505 37.70 1.21 21.98
N GLU A 506 36.56 0.84 22.56
CA GLU A 506 36.34 -0.46 23.18
C GLU A 506 35.23 -1.23 22.44
N THR A 507 35.51 -2.49 22.12
CA THR A 507 34.54 -3.35 21.44
C THR A 507 33.50 -3.87 22.43
N VAL A 508 32.38 -3.16 22.56
CA VAL A 508 31.21 -3.63 23.32
C VAL A 508 30.31 -4.41 22.37
N GLN A 509 29.97 -5.65 22.75
CA GLN A 509 29.13 -6.54 21.96
C GLN A 509 27.75 -6.67 22.61
N TYR A 510 26.70 -6.26 21.90
CA TYR A 510 25.31 -6.50 22.28
C TYR A 510 24.78 -7.74 21.56
N LYS A 511 24.27 -8.69 22.33
CA LYS A 511 23.64 -9.91 21.82
C LYS A 511 22.17 -9.91 22.18
N ASN A 512 21.30 -9.81 21.18
CA ASN A 512 19.86 -9.77 21.37
C ASN A 512 19.14 -10.85 20.56
N ILE A 513 18.13 -11.45 21.16
CA ILE A 513 17.20 -12.33 20.45
C ILE A 513 16.13 -11.44 19.81
N VAL A 514 15.94 -11.55 18.50
CA VAL A 514 14.97 -10.78 17.72
C VAL A 514 13.66 -11.54 17.61
N ALA A 515 13.72 -12.78 17.16
CA ALA A 515 12.58 -13.68 17.04
C ALA A 515 12.93 -15.04 17.64
N GLU A 516 11.94 -15.69 18.25
CA GLU A 516 12.10 -17.01 18.87
C GLU A 516 10.88 -17.87 18.57
N VAL A 517 11.13 -19.12 18.21
CA VAL A 517 10.12 -20.15 17.99
C VAL A 517 10.57 -21.40 18.74
N GLU A 518 9.76 -21.83 19.71
CA GLU A 518 9.94 -23.09 20.43
C GLU A 518 8.84 -24.06 20.00
N THR A 519 9.22 -25.26 19.57
CA THR A 519 8.27 -26.24 19.05
C THR A 519 8.59 -27.63 19.58
N GLU A 520 7.54 -28.37 19.92
CA GLU A 520 7.58 -29.78 20.29
C GLU A 520 7.06 -30.68 19.16
N GLU A 521 6.56 -30.08 18.07
CA GLU A 521 6.02 -30.84 16.94
C GLU A 521 7.09 -31.63 16.19
N GLY A 522 6.99 -32.96 16.19
CA GLY A 522 8.00 -33.88 15.66
C GLY A 522 9.03 -34.30 16.71
N PHE A 523 8.86 -33.85 17.96
CA PHE A 523 9.62 -34.29 19.12
C PHE A 523 8.71 -35.07 20.09
N PRO A 524 9.25 -36.02 20.87
CA PRO A 524 10.66 -36.36 20.97
C PRO A 524 11.17 -37.18 19.77
N ILE A 525 12.41 -36.92 19.36
CA ILE A 525 13.11 -37.80 18.41
C ILE A 525 13.59 -39.02 19.18
N GLU A 526 13.04 -40.17 18.84
CA GLU A 526 13.35 -41.46 19.47
C GLU A 526 14.77 -41.93 19.13
N SER A 527 15.31 -42.81 19.97
CA SER A 527 16.63 -43.41 19.77
C SER A 527 16.67 -44.23 18.47
N ASN A 528 17.83 -44.26 17.80
CA ASN A 528 18.05 -44.96 16.52
C ASN A 528 17.17 -44.46 15.35
N THR A 529 16.69 -43.21 15.40
CA THR A 529 15.98 -42.57 14.29
C THR A 529 16.99 -41.86 13.38
N SER A 530 17.00 -42.17 12.09
CA SER A 530 17.80 -41.47 11.08
C SER A 530 16.90 -40.69 10.10
N GLY A 531 17.40 -39.58 9.58
CA GLY A 531 16.77 -38.80 8.52
C GLY A 531 15.57 -37.95 8.94
N PHE A 532 15.47 -37.53 10.21
CA PHE A 532 14.42 -36.58 10.60
C PHE A 532 14.71 -35.24 9.94
N CYS A 533 13.88 -34.79 9.01
CA CYS A 533 14.01 -33.46 8.40
C CYS A 533 12.69 -32.70 8.50
N LYS A 534 12.75 -31.46 9.01
CA LYS A 534 11.58 -30.57 9.13
C LYS A 534 11.96 -29.13 8.81
N VAL A 535 11.05 -28.43 8.13
CA VAL A 535 11.20 -27.02 7.77
C VAL A 535 10.45 -26.15 8.78
N TYR A 536 11.18 -25.27 9.46
CA TYR A 536 10.64 -24.29 10.39
C TYR A 536 10.59 -22.91 9.73
N LYS A 537 9.56 -22.13 10.07
CA LYS A 537 9.37 -20.77 9.54
C LYS A 537 9.49 -19.76 10.66
N ILE A 538 10.39 -18.79 10.52
CA ILE A 538 10.56 -17.71 11.48
C ILE A 538 10.58 -16.37 10.76
N ARG A 539 9.93 -15.35 11.34
CA ARG A 539 9.82 -14.03 10.74
C ARG A 539 10.41 -12.97 11.68
N PRO A 540 11.61 -12.43 11.41
CA PRO A 540 12.20 -11.38 12.25
C PRO A 540 11.54 -10.03 11.98
N ILE A 541 10.61 -9.64 12.85
CA ILE A 541 9.96 -8.32 12.83
C ILE A 541 10.29 -7.59 14.13
N LEU A 542 10.45 -6.26 14.04
CA LEU A 542 10.53 -5.40 15.21
C LEU A 542 9.19 -5.39 15.95
N ASP A 543 9.18 -5.91 17.18
CA ASP A 543 8.04 -5.79 18.09
C ASP A 543 8.26 -4.58 19.00
N ALA A 544 7.73 -3.42 18.59
CA ALA A 544 7.91 -2.15 19.30
C ALA A 544 7.38 -2.17 20.75
N ALA A 545 6.45 -3.08 21.07
CA ALA A 545 5.89 -3.20 22.42
C ALA A 545 6.85 -3.85 23.42
N LYS A 546 7.84 -4.63 22.96
CA LYS A 546 8.73 -5.43 23.82
C LYS A 546 10.01 -4.72 24.28
N ARG A 547 10.15 -3.41 24.02
CA ARG A 547 11.27 -2.50 24.40
C ARG A 547 12.53 -3.27 24.86
N ARG A 548 13.31 -3.76 23.90
CA ARG A 548 14.51 -4.57 24.20
C ARG A 548 15.75 -3.69 24.25
N ALA A 549 16.39 -3.64 25.41
CA ALA A 549 17.66 -2.97 25.60
C ALA A 549 18.75 -3.52 24.67
N GLY A 550 19.58 -2.65 24.11
CA GLY A 550 20.72 -3.02 23.27
C GLY A 550 20.37 -3.51 21.86
N LEU A 551 19.10 -3.42 21.44
CA LEU A 551 18.68 -3.82 20.10
C LEU A 551 19.11 -2.76 19.08
N ALA A 552 19.75 -3.19 17.99
CA ALA A 552 20.19 -2.29 16.93
C ALA A 552 19.10 -2.12 15.86
N LEU A 553 18.77 -0.87 15.57
CA LEU A 553 17.69 -0.44 14.67
C LEU A 553 18.24 0.51 13.61
N ASN A 554 17.52 0.65 12.51
CA ASN A 554 17.87 1.63 11.46
C ASN A 554 17.36 3.05 11.77
N GLY A 555 16.88 3.31 12.99
CA GLY A 555 16.22 4.54 13.38
C GLY A 555 15.77 4.50 14.84
N ARG A 556 14.93 5.44 15.25
CA ARG A 556 14.39 5.50 16.61
C ARG A 556 13.07 4.72 16.70
N VAL A 557 12.93 3.91 17.76
CA VAL A 557 11.74 3.08 18.05
C VAL A 557 10.42 3.87 17.97
N LYS A 558 10.44 5.17 18.28
CA LYS A 558 9.27 6.04 18.24
C LYS A 558 8.63 6.18 16.86
N TYR A 559 9.36 5.93 15.77
CA TYR A 559 8.86 6.12 14.40
C TYR A 559 8.34 4.83 13.77
N GLU A 560 7.21 4.91 13.07
CA GLU A 560 6.54 3.76 12.45
C GLU A 560 7.38 3.09 11.35
N ASP A 561 8.21 3.86 10.65
CA ASP A 561 9.08 3.41 9.58
C ASP A 561 10.43 2.84 10.06
N THR A 562 10.58 2.63 11.37
CA THR A 562 11.78 2.04 11.96
C THR A 562 11.71 0.51 11.88
N ALA A 563 12.82 -0.07 11.44
CA ALA A 563 13.01 -1.50 11.32
C ALA A 563 14.31 -1.93 12.02
N LEU A 564 14.54 -3.23 12.05
CA LEU A 564 15.82 -3.80 12.47
C LEU A 564 16.95 -3.25 11.60
N ALA A 565 18.13 -3.03 12.20
CA ALA A 565 19.31 -2.57 11.46
C ALA A 565 19.71 -3.59 10.37
N ALA A 566 20.21 -3.10 9.24
CA ALA A 566 20.72 -3.98 8.18
C ALA A 566 22.04 -4.64 8.60
N SER A 567 22.38 -5.76 7.98
CA SER A 567 23.71 -6.37 8.10
C SER A 567 24.77 -5.48 7.47
N THR A 568 25.83 -5.17 8.22
CA THR A 568 26.93 -4.35 7.73
C THR A 568 27.81 -5.15 6.78
N GLU A 569 27.90 -4.74 5.51
CA GLU A 569 28.89 -5.28 4.57
C GLU A 569 30.19 -4.47 4.61
N MET A 570 31.33 -5.13 4.79
CA MET A 570 32.62 -4.46 4.73
C MET A 570 33.03 -4.23 3.26
N ALA A 571 32.82 -3.01 2.77
CA ALA A 571 33.33 -2.60 1.46
C ALA A 571 34.85 -2.33 1.53
N GLY A 572 35.67 -3.33 1.19
CA GLY A 572 37.12 -3.17 1.07
C GLY A 572 37.92 -3.15 2.38
N LYS A 573 39.11 -2.52 2.37
CA LYS A 573 40.01 -2.37 3.53
C LYS A 573 39.67 -1.13 4.37
N VAL A 574 38.43 -1.00 4.83
CA VAL A 574 38.04 0.08 5.75
C VAL A 574 38.34 -0.35 7.18
N ASN A 575 38.96 0.52 7.97
CA ASN A 575 39.20 0.27 9.39
C ASN A 575 37.87 0.05 10.12
N LYS A 576 37.78 -0.99 10.95
CA LYS A 576 36.55 -1.33 11.71
C LYS A 576 36.03 -0.16 12.55
N GLU A 577 36.92 0.69 13.04
CA GLU A 577 36.58 1.89 13.81
C GLU A 577 35.85 2.99 13.01
N ASN A 578 35.94 2.95 11.67
CA ASN A 578 35.25 3.88 10.78
C ASN A 578 33.84 3.40 10.40
N LEU A 579 33.50 2.14 10.71
CA LEU A 579 32.16 1.59 10.51
C LEU A 579 31.22 1.91 11.69
N GLY A 580 31.74 2.37 12.83
CA GLY A 580 30.96 2.69 14.01
C GLY A 580 30.36 1.45 14.67
N ILE A 581 29.21 0.99 14.19
CA ILE A 581 28.48 -0.18 14.71
C ILE A 581 28.41 -1.25 13.62
N ILE A 582 28.90 -2.45 13.92
CA ILE A 582 28.82 -3.61 13.02
C ILE A 582 27.67 -4.49 13.45
N VAL A 583 26.69 -4.70 12.56
CA VAL A 583 25.51 -5.53 12.84
C VAL A 583 25.58 -6.84 12.05
N ASN A 584 25.46 -7.96 12.76
CA ASN A 584 25.48 -9.31 12.20
C ASN A 584 24.27 -10.12 12.70
N TYR A 585 23.74 -10.99 11.84
CA TYR A 585 22.64 -11.89 12.20
C TYR A 585 23.05 -13.35 12.13
N LYS A 586 22.56 -14.13 13.10
CA LYS A 586 22.73 -15.59 13.13
C LYS A 586 21.45 -16.26 13.58
N ILE A 587 21.16 -17.42 13.03
CA ILE A 587 20.11 -18.31 13.51
C ILE A 587 20.76 -19.29 14.46
N LYS A 588 20.31 -19.29 15.71
CA LYS A 588 20.72 -20.23 16.75
C LYS A 588 19.64 -21.28 16.92
N ILE A 589 20.00 -22.52 16.62
CA ILE A 589 19.18 -23.70 16.87
C ILE A 589 19.69 -24.36 18.13
N LYS A 590 18.82 -24.47 19.13
CA LYS A 590 19.09 -25.14 20.39
C LYS A 590 18.18 -26.36 20.50
N MET A 591 18.78 -27.54 20.45
CA MET A 591 18.09 -28.82 20.67
C MET A 591 18.34 -29.29 22.10
N THR A 592 17.26 -29.42 22.88
CA THR A 592 17.34 -29.88 24.27
C THR A 592 17.24 -31.40 24.32
N LEU A 593 18.27 -32.01 24.90
CA LEU A 593 18.39 -33.45 25.04
C LEU A 593 17.89 -33.92 26.41
N GLY A 594 17.72 -35.24 26.55
CA GLY A 594 17.41 -35.86 27.84
C GLY A 594 18.42 -35.57 28.96
N PHE A 595 18.01 -35.88 30.19
CA PHE A 595 18.76 -35.60 31.42
C PHE A 595 20.23 -36.06 31.32
N GLY A 596 21.17 -35.19 31.73
CA GLY A 596 22.61 -35.48 31.78
C GLY A 596 23.39 -35.40 30.45
N SER A 597 22.76 -35.07 29.32
CA SER A 597 23.41 -35.13 27.98
C SER A 597 23.89 -33.77 27.46
N GLY A 598 23.48 -32.66 28.09
CA GLY A 598 23.78 -31.27 27.69
C GLY A 598 23.16 -30.89 26.33
N ASP A 599 22.76 -29.64 26.16
CA ASP A 599 22.10 -29.21 24.92
C ASP A 599 23.05 -29.24 23.69
N MET A 600 22.48 -29.38 22.50
CA MET A 600 23.17 -29.15 21.22
C MET A 600 22.80 -27.77 20.69
N VAL A 601 23.80 -27.01 20.28
CA VAL A 601 23.63 -25.63 19.79
C VAL A 601 24.36 -25.49 18.46
N LEU A 602 23.65 -25.05 17.43
CA LEU A 602 24.17 -24.74 16.11
C LEU A 602 23.85 -23.29 15.77
N GLU A 603 24.83 -22.54 15.25
CA GLU A 603 24.62 -21.16 14.78
C GLU A 603 24.95 -21.06 13.29
N VAL A 604 24.01 -20.55 12.48
CA VAL A 604 24.18 -20.35 11.04
C VAL A 604 24.03 -18.85 10.72
N PRO A 605 25.02 -18.20 10.09
CA PRO A 605 24.96 -16.78 9.76
C PRO A 605 24.07 -16.52 8.53
N PHE A 606 23.42 -15.36 8.51
CA PHE A 606 22.73 -14.84 7.33
C PHE A 606 22.78 -13.30 7.32
N LYS A 607 22.45 -12.70 6.19
CA LYS A 607 22.40 -11.24 6.02
C LYS A 607 20.96 -10.75 5.99
N LEU A 608 20.69 -9.68 6.73
CA LEU A 608 19.39 -8.99 6.72
C LEU A 608 19.53 -7.65 5.99
N ALA A 609 18.65 -7.42 5.02
CA ALA A 609 18.54 -6.18 4.25
C ALA A 609 17.34 -5.34 4.72
N PRO A 610 17.36 -4.00 4.51
CA PRO A 610 16.17 -3.17 4.65
C PRO A 610 15.09 -3.60 3.64
N ASN A 611 13.87 -3.06 3.74
CA ASN A 611 12.78 -3.43 2.83
C ASN A 611 13.19 -3.30 1.36
N ARG A 612 12.75 -4.27 0.54
CA ARG A 612 13.04 -4.28 -0.90
C ARG A 612 12.45 -3.02 -1.55
N LEU A 613 13.30 -2.27 -2.24
CA LEU A 613 12.86 -1.21 -3.14
C LEU A 613 12.04 -1.84 -4.29
N LYS A 614 10.83 -1.33 -4.52
CA LYS A 614 10.03 -1.72 -5.69
C LYS A 614 10.61 -1.02 -6.92
N GLY A 615 11.23 -1.78 -7.82
CA GLY A 615 11.84 -1.28 -9.06
C GLY A 615 13.33 -1.63 -9.17
N ASN A 616 13.87 -1.60 -10.39
CA ASN A 616 15.32 -1.67 -10.59
C ASN A 616 15.91 -0.31 -10.22
N SER A 617 16.72 -0.25 -9.16
CA SER A 617 17.52 0.95 -8.88
C SER A 617 18.67 1.02 -9.89
N LEU A 618 18.39 1.58 -11.07
CA LEU A 618 19.40 2.00 -12.03
C LEU A 618 20.32 3.04 -11.40
N LYS A 619 21.55 3.17 -11.92
CA LYS A 619 22.48 4.23 -11.50
C LYS A 619 21.83 5.61 -11.73
N PRO A 620 22.25 6.65 -10.98
CA PRO A 620 21.71 8.00 -11.15
C PRO A 620 21.76 8.51 -12.60
N GLU A 621 22.80 8.13 -13.35
CA GLU A 621 22.98 8.48 -14.76
C GLU A 621 21.98 7.79 -15.71
N GLU A 622 21.57 6.56 -15.40
CA GLU A 622 20.67 5.73 -16.21
C GLU A 622 19.19 6.04 -15.92
N ARG A 623 18.85 6.39 -14.66
CA ARG A 623 17.49 6.85 -14.27
C ARG A 623 17.04 8.07 -15.09
N ALA A 624 17.97 8.97 -15.42
CA ALA A 624 17.67 10.16 -16.22
C ALA A 624 17.06 9.83 -17.59
N SER A 625 17.31 8.64 -18.16
CA SER A 625 16.87 8.24 -19.50
C SER A 625 15.52 7.50 -19.56
N GLU A 626 15.13 6.77 -18.50
CA GLU A 626 13.84 6.05 -18.46
C GLU A 626 12.68 6.95 -18.00
N ASP A 627 12.95 7.92 -17.11
CA ASP A 627 11.97 8.84 -16.53
C ASP A 627 11.39 9.87 -17.53
N ASP A 628 11.69 9.78 -18.84
CA ASP A 628 11.15 10.66 -19.87
C ASP A 628 9.68 10.35 -20.22
N LYS A 629 9.12 9.26 -19.66
CA LYS A 629 7.76 8.78 -19.97
C LYS A 629 6.74 8.93 -18.82
N GLU A 630 7.14 9.40 -17.64
CA GLU A 630 6.26 9.42 -16.46
C GLU A 630 5.91 10.85 -15.99
N ASP A 631 4.69 11.28 -16.33
CA ASP A 631 4.02 12.43 -15.71
C ASP A 631 3.45 11.99 -14.36
N TYR A 632 4.13 12.34 -13.27
CA TYR A 632 3.68 12.09 -11.90
C TYR A 632 3.49 13.42 -11.16
N ASP A 633 2.46 13.48 -10.31
CA ASP A 633 2.15 14.67 -9.52
C ASP A 633 3.07 14.77 -8.29
N LEU A 634 3.42 15.99 -7.89
CA LEU A 634 4.23 16.25 -6.70
C LEU A 634 3.33 16.57 -5.49
N VAL A 635 3.38 15.76 -4.44
CA VAL A 635 2.70 16.06 -3.16
C VAL A 635 3.73 16.43 -2.09
N MET A 636 3.50 17.57 -1.44
CA MET A 636 4.39 18.09 -0.40
C MET A 636 3.92 17.64 0.99
N GLU A 637 4.79 16.98 1.74
CA GLU A 637 4.55 16.54 3.11
C GLU A 637 5.57 17.16 4.08
N GLU A 638 5.22 17.29 5.35
CA GLU A 638 6.20 17.67 6.38
C GLU A 638 7.29 16.60 6.50
N PHE A 639 8.53 16.98 6.79
CA PHE A 639 9.65 16.04 6.95
C PHE A 639 9.51 15.16 8.21
N GLN A 640 8.63 15.53 9.14
CA GLN A 640 8.43 14.78 10.38
C GLN A 640 7.94 13.35 10.10
N ARG A 641 8.63 12.37 10.66
CA ARG A 641 8.24 10.95 10.61
C ARG A 641 7.04 10.70 11.53
N VAL A 642 6.15 9.83 11.10
CA VAL A 642 4.94 9.46 11.85
C VAL A 642 5.36 8.65 13.09
N ALA A 643 4.84 9.05 14.25
CA ALA A 643 5.11 8.37 15.50
C ALA A 643 4.20 7.16 15.69
N VAL A 644 4.72 6.10 16.31
CA VAL A 644 3.93 4.93 16.72
C VAL A 644 3.00 5.34 17.86
N LYS A 645 1.76 4.83 17.86
CA LYS A 645 0.78 5.05 18.94
C LYS A 645 1.40 4.68 20.29
N GLY A 646 1.38 5.63 21.24
CA GLY A 646 2.01 5.50 22.56
C GLY A 646 3.34 6.26 22.71
N PHE A 647 3.93 6.76 21.62
CA PHE A 647 5.13 7.60 21.62
C PHE A 647 4.86 9.05 21.17
N GLU A 648 3.59 9.46 21.13
CA GLU A 648 3.14 10.75 20.58
C GLU A 648 3.67 11.97 21.36
N ASN A 649 4.03 11.80 22.63
CA ASN A 649 4.51 12.87 23.51
C ASN A 649 6.04 13.03 23.56
N GLU A 650 6.82 12.18 22.87
CA GLU A 650 8.29 12.28 22.85
C GLU A 650 8.79 13.26 21.78
N VAL A 651 9.71 14.17 22.15
CA VAL A 651 10.18 15.27 21.29
C VAL A 651 10.79 14.75 19.97
N SER A 652 10.36 15.32 18.84
CA SER A 652 10.80 14.98 17.49
C SER A 652 12.15 15.64 17.12
N GLY A 653 13.24 15.23 17.76
CA GLY A 653 14.61 15.60 17.39
C GLY A 653 15.37 14.48 16.66
N GLY A 654 16.33 14.84 15.81
CA GLY A 654 17.42 13.94 15.37
C GLY A 654 18.33 13.59 16.55
N LEU A 655 19.16 12.54 16.47
CA LEU A 655 20.19 12.29 17.50
C LEU A 655 21.15 13.47 17.64
N THR A 656 21.18 14.29 16.60
CA THR A 656 22.03 15.46 16.44
C THR A 656 21.30 16.80 16.60
N SER A 657 20.00 16.81 16.93
CA SER A 657 19.35 18.07 17.29
C SER A 657 20.02 18.58 18.56
N MET A 658 20.75 19.69 18.45
CA MET A 658 21.33 20.37 19.60
C MET A 658 20.25 20.49 20.68
N GLY A 659 20.37 19.72 21.77
CA GLY A 659 19.64 19.91 23.02
C GLY A 659 19.73 21.37 23.46
N GLU A 660 18.75 21.80 24.24
CA GLU A 660 18.41 23.19 24.57
C GLU A 660 19.60 24.14 24.72
#